data_AF-A0A812IY16-F1
#
_entry.id   AF-A0A812IY16-F1
#
_cell.length_a   1.000
_cell.length_b   1.000
_cell.length_c   1.000
_cell.angle_alpha   90.00
_cell.angle_beta   90.00
_cell.angle_gamma   90.00
#
_symmetry.space_group_name_H-M   'P 1'
#
loop_
_entity.id
_entity.type
_entity.pdbx_description
1 polymer ?
#
loop_
_entity_poly.entity_id
_entity_poly.type
_entity_poly.pdbx_seq_one_letter_code
_entity_poly.pdbx_strand_id
1 'polypeptide(L)'
;MKFCVAPLHTFSPRPYQILRASVLFALVVKLLARLRWINRHEGLKAYFLHLVTPHLKKLPMVQAKLQKEMKKTMADMRAKFSEDLTDPRTHLPGKGIADQEILQLIDQRKQLDTKRWTAGKITGAVYHGGQEHYDFIGQVFSKWAFCNPLHPDLHPSLRQMDAEVVQMVVNLYNGGPDACGAFTTGGTESILMAMKAYRDWGAAQKGIGEPNIVVCTTAHAAFDKAGKYFKIYVKKARTDKDMAVDLKHLESLIDGNTVAIVGSCCQYAHGTVDPIESMGEIALKYNIGLHVDCCLGGFLVPFMKQAGYPLPPFDFRVPGVTTISCDPHKYGFAPKGSSVVMFSNRELRHYMYCYLTDWSGGIYATPTMTGSRPGGPVAATWAAMCRFGVEGYVETTRQIVGATRQIAEGIKKIRGIHVVGRAEVCVVAFNANSDAGFSCYAVADCMKQKYGWELATCQNPACVHLAVTLPSAKNAGQFLADLEASVQTAREDPSKFTSTAGMYGCKRGRDNLAHGYGTYVHQNGTVYQGSSDEGIYIGVDEREYRGRWLASTMNGCGRYKWADGRCYQGQYARDQKDGFGIFKWADGRRYEGYWSKGRQHGVGRLCNSQGNHRLALWENGERKEWLEDEQNGSDAKFQATLKR
;
A
#
# COMPACT_ATOMS: atom_id res chain seq x y z
N MET A 1 4.16 -47.05 -70.95
CA MET A 1 4.56 -47.81 -69.74
C MET A 1 4.33 -46.92 -68.52
N LYS A 2 3.81 -47.51 -67.44
CA LYS A 2 3.28 -46.88 -66.22
C LYS A 2 4.37 -46.13 -65.42
N PHE A 3 4.09 -44.91 -64.97
CA PHE A 3 4.81 -44.31 -63.85
C PHE A 3 4.21 -44.84 -62.54
N CYS A 4 5.02 -45.57 -61.78
CA CYS A 4 4.66 -46.10 -60.46
C CYS A 4 4.66 -44.96 -59.44
N VAL A 5 3.48 -44.56 -58.96
CA VAL A 5 3.33 -43.75 -57.75
C VAL A 5 3.31 -44.72 -56.57
N ALA A 6 4.30 -44.63 -55.68
CA ALA A 6 4.32 -45.38 -54.43
C ALA A 6 3.21 -44.85 -53.48
N PRO A 7 2.49 -45.72 -52.74
CA PRO A 7 1.42 -45.28 -51.87
C PRO A 7 2.00 -44.59 -50.62
N LEU A 8 1.53 -43.36 -50.36
CA LEU A 8 1.67 -42.71 -49.06
C LEU A 8 1.00 -43.59 -48.00
N HIS A 9 1.81 -44.22 -47.14
CA HIS A 9 1.32 -44.88 -45.94
C HIS A 9 0.61 -43.82 -45.07
N THR A 10 -0.72 -43.84 -45.07
CA THR A 10 -1.54 -43.09 -44.13
C THR A 10 -1.33 -43.66 -42.74
N PHE A 11 -0.47 -43.01 -41.97
CA PHE A 11 -0.26 -43.34 -40.56
C PHE A 11 -1.50 -42.89 -39.78
N SER A 12 -2.47 -43.79 -39.59
CA SER A 12 -3.62 -43.55 -38.71
C SER A 12 -3.19 -43.87 -37.27
N PRO A 13 -3.02 -42.86 -36.39
CA PRO A 13 -2.61 -43.11 -35.02
C PRO A 13 -3.68 -43.94 -34.31
N ARG A 14 -3.24 -45.01 -33.63
CA ARG A 14 -4.16 -45.85 -32.85
C ARG A 14 -4.81 -45.01 -31.74
N PRO A 15 -6.07 -45.25 -31.35
CA PRO A 15 -6.80 -44.42 -30.38
C PRO A 15 -6.04 -44.13 -29.07
N TYR A 16 -5.25 -45.10 -28.56
CA TYR A 16 -4.44 -44.90 -27.36
C TYR A 16 -3.27 -43.92 -27.54
N GLN A 17 -2.74 -43.76 -28.76
CA GLN A 17 -1.68 -42.80 -29.07
C GLN A 17 -2.23 -41.37 -29.08
N ILE A 18 -3.44 -41.19 -29.63
CA ILE A 18 -4.17 -39.91 -29.57
C ILE A 18 -4.47 -39.56 -28.12
N LEU A 19 -4.99 -40.52 -27.32
CA LEU A 19 -5.27 -40.30 -25.90
C LEU A 19 -4.00 -39.91 -25.12
N ARG A 20 -2.89 -40.63 -25.32
CA ARG A 20 -1.60 -40.30 -24.69
C ARG A 20 -1.10 -38.92 -25.09
N ALA A 21 -1.17 -38.57 -26.37
CA ALA A 21 -0.76 -37.26 -26.87
C ALA A 21 -1.63 -36.14 -26.27
N SER A 22 -2.95 -36.33 -26.19
CA SER A 22 -3.87 -35.37 -25.57
C SER A 22 -3.63 -35.19 -24.07
N VAL A 23 -3.34 -36.27 -23.34
CA VAL A 23 -2.98 -36.20 -21.91
C VAL A 23 -1.64 -35.50 -21.72
N LEU A 24 -0.63 -35.85 -22.53
CA LEU A 24 0.69 -35.20 -22.48
C LEU A 24 0.58 -33.71 -22.81
N PHE A 25 -0.19 -33.36 -23.84
CA PHE A 25 -0.48 -31.98 -24.21
C PHE A 25 -1.18 -31.23 -23.07
N ALA A 26 -2.20 -31.80 -22.45
CA ALA A 26 -2.88 -31.20 -21.30
C ALA A 26 -1.92 -31.01 -20.10
N LEU A 27 -1.00 -31.96 -19.86
CA LEU A 27 0.01 -31.84 -18.81
C LEU A 27 1.04 -30.74 -19.12
N VAL A 28 1.49 -30.63 -20.37
CA VAL A 28 2.39 -29.57 -20.83
C VAL A 28 1.71 -28.21 -20.72
N VAL A 29 0.45 -28.08 -21.15
CA VAL A 29 -0.34 -26.85 -21.00
C VAL A 29 -0.48 -26.47 -19.52
N LYS A 30 -0.77 -27.44 -18.64
CA LYS A 30 -0.81 -27.19 -17.18
C LYS A 30 0.55 -26.78 -16.61
N LEU A 31 1.65 -27.39 -17.06
CA LEU A 31 3.00 -27.03 -16.63
C LEU A 31 3.35 -25.61 -17.08
N LEU A 32 3.07 -25.26 -18.34
CA LEU A 32 3.28 -23.92 -18.89
C LEU A 32 2.42 -22.88 -18.17
N ALA A 33 1.16 -23.20 -17.84
CA ALA A 33 0.30 -22.33 -17.03
C ALA A 33 0.87 -22.11 -15.61
N ARG A 34 1.44 -23.15 -14.99
CA ARG A 34 2.10 -23.06 -13.67
C ARG A 34 3.38 -22.23 -13.72
N LEU A 35 4.24 -22.46 -14.72
CA LEU A 35 5.46 -21.68 -14.94
C LEU A 35 5.13 -20.21 -15.22
N ARG A 36 4.08 -19.93 -16.00
CA ARG A 36 3.57 -18.56 -16.21
C ARG A 36 3.05 -17.94 -14.91
N TRP A 37 2.33 -18.70 -14.09
CA TRP A 37 1.87 -18.21 -12.78
C TRP A 37 3.05 -17.85 -11.87
N ILE A 38 4.06 -18.73 -11.80
CA ILE A 38 5.29 -18.53 -11.00
C ILE A 38 6.01 -17.25 -11.44
N ASN A 39 6.13 -17.05 -12.76
CA ASN A 39 6.73 -15.84 -13.32
C ASN A 39 5.92 -14.58 -12.98
N ARG A 40 4.59 -14.68 -12.90
CA ARG A 40 3.72 -13.54 -12.57
C ARG A 40 3.73 -13.14 -11.10
N HIS A 41 3.95 -14.08 -10.17
CA HIS A 41 3.73 -13.88 -8.72
C HIS A 41 5.01 -13.92 -7.88
N GLU A 42 6.10 -13.26 -8.29
CA GLU A 42 7.34 -13.15 -7.48
C GLU A 42 8.04 -14.51 -7.18
N GLY A 43 7.89 -15.51 -8.04
CA GLY A 43 8.73 -16.71 -8.06
C GLY A 43 8.23 -17.92 -7.24
N LEU A 44 9.10 -18.93 -7.11
CA LEU A 44 8.76 -20.26 -6.59
C LEU A 44 8.28 -20.26 -5.14
N LYS A 45 8.77 -19.34 -4.30
CA LYS A 45 8.39 -19.22 -2.88
C LYS A 45 6.92 -18.84 -2.73
N ALA A 46 6.47 -17.83 -3.47
CA ALA A 46 5.08 -17.39 -3.49
C ALA A 46 4.16 -18.46 -4.07
N TYR A 47 4.62 -19.21 -5.07
CA TYR A 47 3.89 -20.36 -5.61
C TYR A 47 3.69 -21.47 -4.60
N PHE A 48 4.77 -21.85 -3.91
CA PHE A 48 4.68 -22.85 -2.86
C PHE A 48 3.74 -22.40 -1.74
N LEU A 49 3.85 -21.14 -1.30
CA LEU A 49 2.95 -20.59 -0.29
C LEU A 49 1.49 -20.57 -0.78
N HIS A 50 1.23 -20.19 -2.03
CA HIS A 50 -0.10 -20.20 -2.63
C HIS A 50 -0.71 -21.60 -2.72
N LEU A 51 0.10 -22.61 -3.04
CA LEU A 51 -0.34 -24.01 -3.05
C LEU A 51 -0.67 -24.50 -1.64
N VAL A 52 0.20 -24.23 -0.67
CA VAL A 52 0.13 -24.86 0.65
C VAL A 52 -0.84 -24.12 1.59
N THR A 53 -0.96 -22.79 1.47
CA THR A 53 -1.78 -21.96 2.38
C THR A 53 -3.26 -22.37 2.43
N PRO A 54 -3.96 -22.65 1.30
CA PRO A 54 -5.35 -23.11 1.34
C PRO A 54 -5.51 -24.44 2.08
N HIS A 55 -4.51 -25.33 2.01
CA HIS A 55 -4.52 -26.60 2.72
C HIS A 55 -4.20 -26.43 4.21
N LEU A 56 -3.24 -25.56 4.57
CA LEU A 56 -2.96 -25.20 5.96
C LEU A 56 -4.18 -24.57 6.65
N LYS A 57 -4.92 -23.71 5.93
CA LYS A 57 -6.17 -23.10 6.43
C LYS A 57 -7.32 -24.10 6.61
N LYS A 58 -7.21 -25.32 6.07
CA LYS A 58 -8.18 -26.41 6.28
C LYS A 58 -7.87 -27.27 7.50
N LEU A 59 -6.70 -27.13 8.12
CA LEU A 59 -6.37 -27.87 9.34
C LEU A 59 -7.35 -27.48 10.47
N PRO A 60 -7.96 -28.45 11.18
CA PRO A 60 -9.00 -28.17 12.19
C PRO A 60 -8.56 -27.16 13.26
N MET A 61 -7.32 -27.25 13.72
CA MET A 61 -6.76 -26.33 14.73
C MET A 61 -6.62 -24.89 14.20
N VAL A 62 -6.27 -24.73 12.93
CA VAL A 62 -6.17 -23.42 12.26
C VAL A 62 -7.57 -22.85 12.02
N GLN A 63 -8.53 -23.67 11.58
CA GLN A 63 -9.92 -23.27 11.40
C GLN A 63 -10.56 -22.84 12.73
N ALA A 64 -10.38 -23.61 13.80
CA ALA A 64 -10.90 -23.26 15.12
C ALA A 64 -10.33 -21.92 15.61
N LYS A 65 -9.03 -21.69 15.40
CA LYS A 65 -8.37 -20.43 15.77
C LYS A 65 -8.86 -19.25 14.91
N LEU A 66 -8.99 -19.44 13.60
CA LEU A 66 -9.55 -18.43 12.68
C LEU A 66 -11.00 -18.09 13.03
N GLN A 67 -11.85 -19.09 13.26
CA GLN A 67 -13.24 -18.89 13.66
C GLN A 67 -13.33 -18.16 15.00
N LYS A 68 -12.49 -18.49 15.97
CA LYS A 68 -12.43 -17.79 17.27
C LYS A 68 -12.08 -16.30 17.08
N GLU A 69 -11.04 -15.99 16.31
CA GLU A 69 -10.63 -14.61 16.02
C GLU A 69 -11.68 -13.85 15.21
N MET A 70 -12.29 -14.50 14.20
CA MET A 70 -13.38 -13.90 13.41
C MET A 70 -14.59 -13.60 14.28
N LYS A 71 -15.01 -14.54 15.14
CA LYS A 71 -16.14 -14.35 16.05
C LYS A 71 -15.88 -13.22 17.04
N LYS A 72 -14.67 -13.16 17.61
CA LYS A 72 -14.25 -12.05 18.47
C LYS A 72 -14.30 -10.72 17.73
N THR A 73 -13.66 -10.64 16.56
CA THR A 73 -13.64 -9.42 15.75
C THR A 73 -15.05 -8.98 15.35
N MET A 74 -15.93 -9.91 14.99
CA MET A 74 -17.33 -9.63 14.67
C MET A 74 -18.11 -9.11 15.88
N ALA A 75 -17.90 -9.69 17.07
CA ALA A 75 -18.52 -9.23 18.31
C ALA A 75 -18.06 -7.81 18.67
N ASP A 76 -16.75 -7.56 18.61
CA ASP A 76 -16.15 -6.25 18.87
C ASP A 76 -16.67 -5.20 17.88
N MET A 77 -16.73 -5.54 16.58
CA MET A 77 -17.30 -4.66 15.55
C MET A 77 -18.79 -4.41 15.79
N ARG A 78 -19.58 -5.45 16.13
CA ARG A 78 -21.02 -5.31 16.37
C ARG A 78 -21.27 -4.38 17.54
N ALA A 79 -20.61 -4.61 18.67
CA ALA A 79 -20.71 -3.75 19.85
C ALA A 79 -20.38 -2.29 19.51
N LYS A 80 -19.28 -2.06 18.79
CA LYS A 80 -18.83 -0.71 18.39
C LYS A 80 -19.78 -0.02 17.41
N PHE A 81 -20.42 -0.75 16.49
CA PHE A 81 -21.35 -0.16 15.52
C PHE A 81 -22.79 -0.03 16.05
N SER A 82 -23.13 -0.71 17.14
CA SER A 82 -24.48 -0.66 17.73
C SER A 82 -24.59 0.17 19.00
N GLU A 83 -23.48 0.69 19.54
CA GLU A 83 -23.44 1.39 20.84
C GLU A 83 -24.44 2.55 20.94
N ASP A 84 -24.59 3.32 19.86
CA ASP A 84 -25.51 4.47 19.80
C ASP A 84 -26.87 4.15 19.15
N LEU A 85 -27.10 2.91 18.71
CA LEU A 85 -28.33 2.54 18.01
C LEU A 85 -29.42 2.18 19.01
N THR A 86 -30.44 3.03 19.13
CA THR A 86 -31.64 2.75 19.92
C THR A 86 -32.79 2.29 19.01
N ASP A 87 -33.60 1.35 19.50
CA ASP A 87 -34.85 0.88 18.88
C ASP A 87 -34.74 0.50 17.38
N PRO A 88 -34.04 -0.60 17.04
CA PRO A 88 -33.93 -1.03 15.66
C PRO A 88 -35.30 -1.46 15.12
N ARG A 89 -35.84 -0.70 14.17
CA ARG A 89 -37.04 -1.11 13.43
C ARG A 89 -36.69 -2.25 12.48
N THR A 90 -37.09 -3.47 12.84
CA THR A 90 -36.84 -4.68 12.04
C THR A 90 -38.00 -5.09 11.13
N HIS A 91 -39.13 -4.39 11.21
CA HIS A 91 -40.34 -4.63 10.43
C HIS A 91 -40.94 -3.31 9.94
N LEU A 92 -41.70 -3.35 8.84
CA LEU A 92 -42.53 -2.22 8.42
C LEU A 92 -43.59 -1.93 9.49
N PRO A 93 -43.93 -0.66 9.74
CA PRO A 93 -44.99 -0.34 10.68
C PRO A 93 -46.33 -0.80 10.11
N GLY A 94 -47.21 -1.36 10.96
CA GLY A 94 -48.52 -1.83 10.52
C GLY A 94 -49.44 -0.72 9.99
N LYS A 95 -49.14 0.55 10.32
CA LYS A 95 -49.75 1.75 9.75
C LYS A 95 -48.66 2.76 9.42
N GLY A 96 -48.89 3.60 8.42
CA GLY A 96 -47.99 4.71 8.09
C GLY A 96 -47.79 5.62 9.30
N ILE A 97 -46.54 6.04 9.51
CA ILE A 97 -46.16 7.01 10.55
C ILE A 97 -46.43 8.40 9.99
N ALA A 98 -46.92 9.33 10.82
CA ALA A 98 -47.16 10.70 10.38
C ALA A 98 -45.85 11.40 9.97
N ASP A 99 -45.89 12.23 8.92
CA ASP A 99 -44.70 12.90 8.37
C ASP A 99 -43.91 13.66 9.44
N GLN A 100 -44.58 14.40 10.33
CA GLN A 100 -43.94 15.16 11.39
C GLN A 100 -43.18 14.26 12.39
N GLU A 101 -43.71 13.08 12.69
CA GLU A 101 -43.06 12.10 13.56
C GLU A 101 -41.84 11.49 12.87
N ILE A 102 -41.93 11.23 11.56
CA ILE A 102 -40.77 10.78 10.76
C ILE A 102 -39.68 11.86 10.75
N LEU A 103 -40.03 13.12 10.53
CA LEU A 103 -39.07 14.23 10.51
C LEU A 103 -38.37 14.37 11.87
N GLN A 104 -39.12 14.33 12.98
CA GLN A 104 -38.54 14.33 14.33
C GLN A 104 -37.58 13.15 14.55
N LEU A 105 -37.94 11.95 14.08
CA LEU A 105 -37.09 10.77 14.19
C LEU A 105 -35.80 10.92 13.37
N ILE A 106 -35.88 11.52 12.17
CA ILE A 106 -34.70 11.81 11.35
C ILE A 106 -33.80 12.83 12.03
N ASP A 107 -34.36 13.89 12.63
CA ASP A 107 -33.58 14.90 13.36
C ASP A 107 -32.86 14.29 14.56
N GLN A 108 -33.53 13.45 15.35
CA GLN A 108 -32.92 12.72 16.46
C GLN A 108 -31.74 11.85 16.00
N ARG A 109 -31.92 11.11 14.90
CA ARG A 109 -30.83 10.30 14.31
C ARG A 109 -29.69 11.18 13.81
N LYS A 110 -30.00 12.29 13.16
CA LYS A 110 -28.98 13.21 12.65
C LYS A 110 -28.17 13.85 13.77
N GLN A 111 -28.77 14.12 14.93
CA GLN A 111 -28.07 14.62 16.11
C GLN A 111 -27.03 13.61 16.64
N LEU A 112 -27.31 12.31 16.57
CA LEU A 112 -26.33 11.27 16.94
C LEU A 112 -25.08 11.32 16.05
N ASP A 113 -25.28 11.46 14.74
CA ASP A 113 -24.19 11.54 13.76
C ASP A 113 -23.36 12.82 13.88
N THR A 114 -24.01 13.95 14.20
CA THR A 114 -23.41 15.29 14.11
C THR A 114 -22.49 15.62 15.28
N LYS A 115 -22.70 15.00 16.45
CA LYS A 115 -21.84 15.19 17.65
C LYS A 115 -20.36 14.92 17.41
N ARG A 116 -20.04 14.03 16.46
CA ARG A 116 -18.68 13.49 16.30
C ARG A 116 -17.77 14.34 15.42
N TRP A 117 -18.29 15.05 14.43
CA TRP A 117 -17.46 15.63 13.35
C TRP A 117 -17.42 17.15 13.27
N THR A 118 -18.37 17.88 13.88
CA THR A 118 -18.46 19.35 13.77
C THR A 118 -17.27 20.09 14.37
N ALA A 119 -16.54 19.47 15.29
CA ALA A 119 -15.33 20.04 15.88
C ALA A 119 -14.13 20.12 14.92
N GLY A 120 -14.23 19.54 13.71
CA GLY A 120 -13.12 19.54 12.74
C GLY A 120 -11.93 18.68 13.16
N LYS A 121 -12.18 17.64 13.96
CA LYS A 121 -11.16 16.74 14.52
C LYS A 121 -11.13 15.35 13.89
N ILE A 122 -11.73 15.19 12.70
CA ILE A 122 -11.78 13.92 11.98
C ILE A 122 -10.94 14.01 10.70
N THR A 123 -10.15 12.96 10.45
CA THR A 123 -9.42 12.78 9.20
C THR A 123 -10.38 12.59 8.01
N GLY A 124 -10.26 13.45 7.00
CA GLY A 124 -11.10 13.38 5.80
C GLY A 124 -12.58 13.36 6.16
N ALA A 125 -13.33 12.42 5.57
CA ALA A 125 -14.77 12.17 5.75
C ALA A 125 -15.69 13.37 5.37
N VAL A 126 -15.53 14.48 6.09
CA VAL A 126 -16.23 15.75 5.96
C VAL A 126 -15.28 16.81 5.41
N TYR A 127 -15.50 17.24 4.17
CA TYR A 127 -14.55 18.07 3.44
C TYR A 127 -14.80 19.58 3.58
N HIS A 128 -16.07 20.00 3.61
CA HIS A 128 -16.47 21.42 3.74
C HIS A 128 -16.83 21.80 5.19
N GLY A 129 -17.77 21.08 5.80
CA GLY A 129 -18.21 21.24 7.19
C GLY A 129 -19.07 22.47 7.52
N GLY A 130 -19.22 23.43 6.61
CA GLY A 130 -20.09 24.60 6.80
C GLY A 130 -21.58 24.29 6.58
N GLN A 131 -22.43 24.64 7.56
CA GLN A 131 -23.88 24.39 7.52
C GLN A 131 -24.59 25.14 6.39
N GLU A 132 -24.25 26.41 6.16
CA GLU A 132 -24.84 27.22 5.08
C GLU A 132 -24.67 26.57 3.69
N HIS A 133 -23.49 25.98 3.44
CA HIS A 133 -23.24 25.22 2.22
C HIS A 133 -24.08 23.94 2.16
N TYR A 134 -24.21 23.23 3.28
CA TYR A 134 -25.03 22.01 3.32
C TYR A 134 -26.52 22.28 3.12
N ASP A 135 -27.04 23.37 3.68
CA ASP A 135 -28.42 23.77 3.48
C ASP A 135 -28.69 24.12 2.01
N PHE A 136 -27.80 24.90 1.39
CA PHE A 136 -27.87 25.21 -0.03
C PHE A 136 -27.83 23.95 -0.90
N ILE A 137 -26.86 23.07 -0.66
CA ILE A 137 -26.74 21.81 -1.40
C ILE A 137 -27.96 20.90 -1.19
N GLY A 138 -28.53 20.88 0.02
CA GLY A 138 -29.77 20.15 0.33
C GLY A 138 -30.97 20.68 -0.45
N GLN A 139 -31.09 22.01 -0.57
CA GLN A 139 -32.15 22.64 -1.37
C GLN A 139 -32.00 22.37 -2.87
N VAL A 140 -30.77 22.32 -3.39
CA VAL A 140 -30.53 21.89 -4.78
C VAL A 140 -30.91 20.42 -4.93
N PHE A 141 -30.41 19.55 -4.04
CA PHE A 141 -30.66 18.12 -4.12
C PHE A 141 -32.16 17.79 -4.13
N SER A 142 -32.96 18.42 -3.26
CA SER A 142 -34.40 18.14 -3.15
C SER A 142 -35.17 18.44 -4.43
N LYS A 143 -34.73 19.43 -5.23
CA LYS A 143 -35.33 19.76 -6.54
C LYS A 143 -35.12 18.66 -7.59
N TRP A 144 -34.10 17.82 -7.43
CA TRP A 144 -33.68 16.80 -8.40
C TRP A 144 -33.72 15.37 -7.85
N ALA A 145 -34.28 15.17 -6.65
CA ALA A 145 -34.23 13.90 -5.93
C ALA A 145 -34.86 12.73 -6.71
N PHE A 146 -35.84 13.01 -7.57
CA PHE A 146 -36.57 12.02 -8.35
C PHE A 146 -36.21 12.00 -9.84
N CYS A 147 -35.22 12.78 -10.26
CA CYS A 147 -34.76 12.75 -11.65
C CYS A 147 -33.76 11.61 -11.86
N ASN A 148 -33.83 10.95 -13.01
CA ASN A 148 -32.98 9.81 -13.34
C ASN A 148 -32.23 10.03 -14.67
N PRO A 149 -30.90 10.20 -14.67
CA PRO A 149 -30.10 10.37 -15.89
C PRO A 149 -30.21 9.23 -16.94
N LEU A 150 -30.80 8.09 -16.60
CA LEU A 150 -31.13 7.04 -17.57
C LEU A 150 -32.15 7.49 -18.62
N HIS A 151 -32.98 8.49 -18.29
CA HIS A 151 -34.02 9.06 -19.17
C HIS A 151 -33.65 10.50 -19.56
N PRO A 152 -32.63 10.71 -20.43
CA PRO A 152 -32.17 12.04 -20.80
C PRO A 152 -33.18 12.84 -21.62
N ASP A 153 -34.14 12.17 -22.26
CA ASP A 153 -35.29 12.74 -22.94
C ASP A 153 -36.29 13.38 -21.96
N LEU A 154 -36.50 12.74 -20.80
CA LEU A 154 -37.33 13.29 -19.71
C LEU A 154 -36.60 14.35 -18.88
N HIS A 155 -35.27 14.26 -18.80
CA HIS A 155 -34.45 15.13 -17.96
C HIS A 155 -33.28 15.79 -18.73
N PRO A 156 -33.54 16.56 -19.80
CA PRO A 156 -32.49 17.12 -20.66
C PRO A 156 -31.61 18.13 -19.92
N SER A 157 -32.18 18.91 -18.99
CA SER A 157 -31.46 19.86 -18.14
C SER A 157 -30.52 19.16 -17.14
N LEU A 158 -30.94 18.02 -16.59
CA LEU A 158 -30.05 17.18 -15.76
C LEU A 158 -28.90 16.61 -16.59
N ARG A 159 -29.20 16.14 -17.80
CA ARG A 159 -28.19 15.64 -18.74
C ARG A 159 -27.19 16.73 -19.12
N GLN A 160 -27.65 17.98 -19.27
CA GLN A 160 -26.78 19.13 -19.49
C GLN A 160 -25.85 19.36 -18.28
N MET A 161 -26.38 19.40 -17.06
CA MET A 161 -25.54 19.54 -15.85
C MET A 161 -24.53 18.39 -15.70
N ASP A 162 -24.90 17.14 -15.99
CA ASP A 162 -23.97 15.99 -16.01
C ASP A 162 -22.80 16.27 -16.97
N ALA A 163 -23.11 16.70 -18.20
CA ALA A 163 -22.12 17.02 -19.21
C ALA A 163 -21.22 18.20 -18.84
N GLU A 164 -21.79 19.26 -18.26
CA GLU A 164 -21.06 20.44 -17.81
C GLU A 164 -20.12 20.11 -16.66
N VAL A 165 -20.55 19.30 -15.68
CA VAL A 165 -19.66 18.81 -14.61
C VAL A 165 -18.48 18.07 -15.21
N VAL A 166 -18.72 17.12 -16.11
CA VAL A 166 -17.65 16.36 -16.76
C VAL A 166 -16.70 17.29 -17.52
N GLN A 167 -17.22 18.23 -18.32
CA GLN A 167 -16.40 19.12 -19.12
C GLN A 167 -15.62 20.11 -18.27
N MET A 168 -16.22 20.69 -17.22
CA MET A 168 -15.51 21.54 -16.27
C MET A 168 -14.34 20.78 -15.64
N VAL A 169 -14.53 19.53 -15.22
CA VAL A 169 -13.44 18.71 -14.66
C VAL A 169 -12.38 18.37 -15.73
N VAL A 170 -12.76 18.01 -16.96
CA VAL A 170 -11.79 17.79 -18.06
C VAL A 170 -10.95 19.04 -18.31
N ASN A 171 -11.57 20.22 -18.29
CA ASN A 171 -10.88 21.50 -18.48
C ASN A 171 -9.93 21.82 -17.32
N LEU A 172 -10.32 21.53 -16.07
CA LEU A 172 -9.46 21.68 -14.89
C LEU A 172 -8.18 20.84 -15.01
N TYR A 173 -8.25 19.69 -15.71
CA TYR A 173 -7.13 18.78 -15.94
C TYR A 173 -6.48 18.94 -17.32
N ASN A 174 -6.73 20.07 -17.99
CA ASN A 174 -6.08 20.46 -19.25
C ASN A 174 -6.25 19.42 -20.37
N GLY A 175 -7.42 18.78 -20.47
CA GLY A 175 -7.65 17.68 -21.40
C GLY A 175 -7.65 18.05 -22.90
N GLY A 176 -7.80 19.33 -23.25
CA GLY A 176 -7.94 19.74 -24.64
C GLY A 176 -9.25 19.26 -25.30
N PRO A 177 -9.38 19.36 -26.63
CA PRO A 177 -10.64 19.09 -27.34
C PRO A 177 -11.01 17.60 -27.45
N ASP A 178 -10.01 16.71 -27.40
CA ASP A 178 -10.23 15.27 -27.59
C ASP A 178 -10.59 14.55 -26.28
N ALA A 179 -10.14 15.09 -25.15
CA ALA A 179 -10.43 14.53 -23.85
C ALA A 179 -11.91 14.57 -23.53
N CYS A 180 -12.36 13.56 -22.80
CA CYS A 180 -13.75 13.37 -22.47
C CYS A 180 -13.88 12.61 -21.14
N GLY A 181 -15.09 12.39 -20.65
CA GLY A 181 -15.27 11.68 -19.39
C GLY A 181 -16.68 11.16 -19.17
N ALA A 182 -16.93 10.73 -17.94
CA ALA A 182 -18.25 10.37 -17.44
C ALA A 182 -18.36 10.63 -15.94
N PHE A 183 -19.53 11.05 -15.50
CA PHE A 183 -19.88 11.15 -14.09
C PHE A 183 -20.07 9.75 -13.49
N THR A 184 -19.51 9.51 -12.30
CA THR A 184 -19.65 8.25 -11.56
C THR A 184 -20.09 8.51 -10.12
N THR A 185 -20.48 7.46 -9.39
CA THR A 185 -20.97 7.57 -8.01
C THR A 185 -19.85 7.78 -6.98
N GLY A 186 -18.59 7.71 -7.37
CA GLY A 186 -17.45 7.90 -6.48
C GLY A 186 -16.14 7.37 -7.07
N GLY A 187 -15.01 7.73 -6.47
CA GLY A 187 -13.68 7.37 -6.98
C GLY A 187 -13.47 5.87 -7.17
N THR A 188 -14.13 5.02 -6.39
CA THR A 188 -14.11 3.56 -6.62
C THR A 188 -14.73 3.20 -7.97
N GLU A 189 -15.90 3.75 -8.34
CA GLU A 189 -16.50 3.48 -9.65
C GLU A 189 -15.62 4.06 -10.76
N SER A 190 -15.09 5.28 -10.60
CA SER A 190 -14.15 5.88 -11.57
C SER A 190 -12.94 4.99 -11.85
N ILE A 191 -12.29 4.45 -10.80
CA ILE A 191 -11.18 3.51 -10.94
C ILE A 191 -11.64 2.21 -11.61
N LEU A 192 -12.76 1.63 -11.18
CA LEU A 192 -13.28 0.39 -11.79
C LEU A 192 -13.54 0.57 -13.29
N MET A 193 -14.16 1.68 -13.67
CA MET A 193 -14.49 1.97 -15.06
C MET A 193 -13.25 2.21 -15.92
N ALA A 194 -12.23 2.91 -15.40
CA ALA A 194 -10.94 3.06 -16.08
C ALA A 194 -10.25 1.69 -16.28
N MET A 195 -10.23 0.84 -15.24
CA MET A 195 -9.59 -0.48 -15.33
C MET A 195 -10.35 -1.42 -16.28
N LYS A 196 -11.69 -1.38 -16.29
CA LYS A 196 -12.51 -2.09 -17.30
C LYS A 196 -12.15 -1.62 -18.70
N ALA A 197 -12.06 -0.32 -18.93
CA ALA A 197 -11.73 0.24 -20.24
C ALA A 197 -10.34 -0.23 -20.72
N TYR A 198 -9.30 -0.19 -19.88
CA TYR A 198 -7.98 -0.70 -20.25
C TYR A 198 -7.96 -2.21 -20.52
N ARG A 199 -8.73 -2.99 -19.76
CA ARG A 199 -8.87 -4.43 -19.99
C ARG A 199 -9.44 -4.70 -21.39
N ASP A 200 -10.56 -4.05 -21.71
CA ASP A 200 -11.29 -4.29 -22.96
C ASP A 200 -10.51 -3.72 -24.16
N TRP A 201 -9.87 -2.56 -23.99
CA TRP A 201 -8.93 -1.99 -24.96
C TRP A 201 -7.74 -2.91 -25.21
N GLY A 202 -7.11 -3.44 -24.15
CA GLY A 202 -5.98 -4.37 -24.27
C GLY A 202 -6.37 -5.67 -24.96
N ALA A 203 -7.57 -6.18 -24.72
CA ALA A 203 -8.09 -7.34 -25.44
C ALA A 203 -8.31 -7.04 -26.92
N ALA A 204 -8.97 -5.92 -27.24
CA ALA A 204 -9.35 -5.58 -28.61
C ALA A 204 -8.18 -5.11 -29.48
N GLN A 205 -7.33 -4.23 -28.94
CA GLN A 205 -6.27 -3.57 -29.71
C GLN A 205 -4.93 -4.30 -29.63
N LYS A 206 -4.74 -5.18 -28.64
CA LYS A 206 -3.45 -5.86 -28.41
C LYS A 206 -3.57 -7.38 -28.29
N GLY A 207 -4.77 -7.95 -28.36
CA GLY A 207 -4.98 -9.39 -28.22
C GLY A 207 -4.63 -9.95 -26.83
N ILE A 208 -4.65 -9.11 -25.78
CA ILE A 208 -4.27 -9.54 -24.42
C ILE A 208 -5.44 -10.29 -23.76
N GLY A 209 -5.28 -11.61 -23.61
CA GLY A 209 -6.30 -12.47 -22.96
C GLY A 209 -6.20 -12.57 -21.43
N GLU A 210 -5.04 -12.26 -20.85
CA GLU A 210 -4.80 -12.34 -19.40
C GLU A 210 -4.15 -11.06 -18.87
N PRO A 211 -4.91 -9.95 -18.82
CA PRO A 211 -4.35 -8.62 -18.60
C PRO A 211 -3.81 -8.44 -17.18
N ASN A 212 -2.75 -7.65 -17.07
CA ASN A 212 -2.26 -7.14 -15.78
C ASN A 212 -2.08 -5.63 -15.77
N ILE A 213 -2.07 -5.06 -14.57
CA ILE A 213 -1.69 -3.67 -14.31
C ILE A 213 -0.56 -3.62 -13.29
N VAL A 214 0.28 -2.59 -13.36
CA VAL A 214 1.29 -2.33 -12.33
C VAL A 214 0.89 -1.10 -11.54
N VAL A 215 0.75 -1.25 -10.22
CA VAL A 215 0.37 -0.17 -9.30
C VAL A 215 1.36 -0.14 -8.13
N CYS A 216 1.60 1.03 -7.54
CA CYS A 216 2.37 1.11 -6.30
C CYS A 216 1.63 0.43 -5.14
N THR A 217 2.35 -0.08 -4.13
CA THR A 217 1.74 -0.58 -2.88
C THR A 217 0.89 0.47 -2.16
N THR A 218 1.12 1.75 -2.42
CA THR A 218 0.37 2.89 -1.88
C THR A 218 -0.89 3.25 -2.67
N ALA A 219 -1.08 2.66 -3.87
CA ALA A 219 -2.25 2.92 -4.70
C ALA A 219 -3.54 2.44 -4.01
N HIS A 220 -4.65 3.11 -4.30
CA HIS A 220 -5.92 2.86 -3.62
C HIS A 220 -6.40 1.39 -3.75
N ALA A 221 -7.00 0.83 -2.70
CA ALA A 221 -7.49 -0.55 -2.68
C ALA A 221 -8.55 -0.88 -3.76
N ALA A 222 -9.13 0.15 -4.41
CA ALA A 222 -10.02 -0.04 -5.55
C ALA A 222 -9.33 -0.70 -6.76
N PHE A 223 -8.01 -0.57 -6.93
CA PHE A 223 -7.28 -1.29 -7.97
C PHE A 223 -7.28 -2.81 -7.71
N ASP A 224 -7.09 -3.25 -6.47
CA ASP A 224 -7.23 -4.66 -6.10
C ASP A 224 -8.68 -5.16 -6.25
N LYS A 225 -9.66 -4.29 -5.98
CA LYS A 225 -11.07 -4.59 -6.23
C LYS A 225 -11.35 -4.78 -7.73
N ALA A 226 -10.82 -3.89 -8.57
CA ALA A 226 -10.89 -4.00 -10.03
C ALA A 226 -10.27 -5.32 -10.52
N GLY A 227 -9.10 -5.68 -10.00
CA GLY A 227 -8.46 -6.95 -10.33
C GLY A 227 -9.32 -8.17 -10.01
N LYS A 228 -9.98 -8.18 -8.84
CA LYS A 228 -10.89 -9.26 -8.43
C LYS A 228 -12.15 -9.35 -9.30
N TYR A 229 -12.76 -8.21 -9.60
CA TYR A 229 -14.01 -8.14 -10.36
C TYR A 229 -13.80 -8.43 -11.84
N PHE A 230 -12.76 -7.85 -12.44
CA PHE A 230 -12.56 -7.89 -13.88
C PHE A 230 -11.49 -8.88 -14.34
N LYS A 231 -10.94 -9.66 -13.42
CA LYS A 231 -9.87 -10.66 -13.66
C LYS A 231 -8.61 -10.04 -14.25
N ILE A 232 -8.25 -8.87 -13.74
CA ILE A 232 -6.99 -8.20 -14.07
C ILE A 232 -5.99 -8.56 -12.96
N TYR A 233 -4.81 -9.05 -13.33
CA TYR A 233 -3.77 -9.30 -12.35
C TYR A 233 -3.12 -7.98 -11.89
N VAL A 234 -3.01 -7.76 -10.58
CA VAL A 234 -2.49 -6.49 -10.02
C VAL A 234 -1.09 -6.73 -9.48
N LYS A 235 -0.07 -6.24 -10.19
CA LYS A 235 1.33 -6.26 -9.77
C LYS A 235 1.61 -5.07 -8.86
N LYS A 236 2.36 -5.29 -7.78
CA LYS A 236 2.64 -4.27 -6.76
C LYS A 236 4.09 -3.79 -6.87
N ALA A 237 4.27 -2.59 -7.41
CA ALA A 237 5.55 -1.88 -7.33
C ALA A 237 5.80 -1.41 -5.90
N ARG A 238 7.08 -1.36 -5.51
CA ARG A 238 7.49 -0.92 -4.17
C ARG A 238 7.59 0.60 -4.14
N THR A 239 7.65 1.17 -2.95
CA THR A 239 7.94 2.59 -2.78
C THR A 239 9.44 2.86 -2.73
N ASP A 240 9.82 4.10 -3.02
CA ASP A 240 11.08 4.67 -2.59
C ASP A 240 11.04 5.09 -1.10
N LYS A 241 12.09 5.79 -0.65
CA LYS A 241 12.20 6.29 0.74
C LYS A 241 11.15 7.34 1.10
N ASP A 242 10.62 8.05 0.11
CA ASP A 242 9.68 9.15 0.25
C ASP A 242 8.23 8.69 0.01
N MET A 243 8.00 7.37 -0.05
CA MET A 243 6.71 6.73 -0.26
C MET A 243 6.08 6.97 -1.65
N ALA A 244 6.85 7.50 -2.60
CA ALA A 244 6.48 7.53 -4.01
C ALA A 244 6.81 6.19 -4.67
N VAL A 245 6.25 5.90 -5.85
CA VAL A 245 6.57 4.67 -6.57
C VAL A 245 8.04 4.60 -7.00
N ASP A 246 8.71 3.46 -6.74
CA ASP A 246 10.03 3.17 -7.30
C ASP A 246 9.88 2.87 -8.80
N LEU A 247 10.27 3.83 -9.63
CA LEU A 247 10.17 3.74 -11.09
C LEU A 247 10.92 2.55 -11.67
N LYS A 248 12.10 2.20 -11.13
CA LYS A 248 12.88 1.05 -11.62
C LYS A 248 12.14 -0.25 -11.33
N HIS A 249 11.53 -0.37 -10.14
CA HIS A 249 10.75 -1.55 -9.83
C HIS A 249 9.47 -1.62 -10.66
N LEU A 250 8.74 -0.51 -10.77
CA LEU A 250 7.53 -0.42 -11.58
C LEU A 250 7.80 -0.85 -13.02
N GLU A 251 8.87 -0.32 -13.62
CA GLU A 251 9.24 -0.67 -15.00
C GLU A 251 9.61 -2.15 -15.14
N SER A 252 10.35 -2.72 -14.19
CA SER A 252 10.73 -4.14 -14.21
C SER A 252 9.55 -5.12 -14.12
N LEU A 253 8.38 -4.66 -13.67
CA LEU A 253 7.17 -5.46 -13.54
C LEU A 253 6.32 -5.47 -14.81
N ILE A 254 6.61 -4.61 -15.78
CA ILE A 254 5.89 -4.53 -17.06
C ILE A 254 6.21 -5.77 -17.91
N ASP A 255 5.19 -6.40 -18.46
CA ASP A 255 5.33 -7.51 -19.42
C ASP A 255 4.35 -7.36 -20.59
N GLY A 256 4.37 -8.31 -21.52
CA GLY A 256 3.49 -8.29 -22.71
C GLY A 256 1.99 -8.37 -22.43
N ASN A 257 1.56 -8.65 -21.19
CA ASN A 257 0.16 -8.62 -20.78
C ASN A 257 -0.21 -7.34 -20.01
N THR A 258 0.72 -6.42 -19.80
CA THR A 258 0.45 -5.17 -19.08
C THR A 258 -0.42 -4.25 -19.94
N VAL A 259 -1.60 -3.87 -19.44
CA VAL A 259 -2.51 -2.95 -20.15
C VAL A 259 -2.37 -1.51 -19.67
N ALA A 260 -2.00 -1.30 -18.40
CA ALA A 260 -1.80 0.02 -17.84
C ALA A 260 -0.89 0.01 -16.60
N ILE A 261 -0.29 1.17 -16.32
CA ILE A 261 0.32 1.53 -15.04
C ILE A 261 -0.52 2.60 -14.32
N VAL A 262 -0.32 2.73 -13.01
CA VAL A 262 -1.11 3.63 -12.16
C VAL A 262 -0.20 4.47 -11.27
N GLY A 263 -0.37 5.79 -11.31
CA GLY A 263 0.20 6.73 -10.35
C GLY A 263 -0.90 7.45 -9.55
N SER A 264 -0.58 7.97 -8.35
CA SER A 264 -1.50 8.72 -7.50
C SER A 264 -1.07 10.16 -7.29
N CYS A 265 -2.02 11.10 -7.31
CA CYS A 265 -1.78 12.54 -7.12
C CYS A 265 -2.81 13.15 -6.15
N CYS A 266 -2.63 13.08 -4.83
CA CYS A 266 -1.66 12.29 -4.07
C CYS A 266 -2.26 10.93 -3.66
N GLN A 267 -1.41 10.01 -3.19
CA GLN A 267 -1.90 8.79 -2.55
C GLN A 267 -2.50 9.04 -1.16
N TYR A 268 -3.42 8.15 -0.76
CA TYR A 268 -4.21 8.29 0.47
C TYR A 268 -3.39 8.15 1.76
N ALA A 269 -2.45 7.20 1.83
CA ALA A 269 -1.80 6.80 3.07
C ALA A 269 -0.81 7.84 3.64
N HIS A 270 0.01 8.46 2.79
CA HIS A 270 1.14 9.32 3.16
C HIS A 270 1.18 10.66 2.41
N GLY A 271 0.15 10.98 1.62
CA GLY A 271 0.02 12.28 0.96
C GLY A 271 1.10 12.61 -0.07
N THR A 272 1.80 11.60 -0.58
CA THR A 272 2.87 11.77 -1.57
C THR A 272 2.28 11.75 -2.99
N VAL A 273 2.84 12.55 -3.88
CA VAL A 273 2.51 12.53 -5.31
C VAL A 273 3.52 11.64 -6.03
N ASP A 274 3.04 10.66 -6.80
CA ASP A 274 3.93 9.84 -7.63
C ASP A 274 4.55 10.67 -8.77
N PRO A 275 5.75 10.32 -9.28
CA PRO A 275 6.41 11.02 -10.39
C PRO A 275 5.70 10.80 -11.73
N ILE A 276 4.54 11.44 -11.92
CA ILE A 276 3.64 11.21 -13.06
C ILE A 276 4.31 11.49 -14.41
N GLU A 277 5.14 12.53 -14.52
CA GLU A 277 5.90 12.82 -15.76
C GLU A 277 6.76 11.64 -16.21
N SER A 278 7.62 11.11 -15.33
CA SER A 278 8.45 9.95 -15.63
C SER A 278 7.62 8.69 -15.89
N MET A 279 6.47 8.55 -15.23
CA MET A 279 5.54 7.44 -15.52
C MET A 279 4.93 7.57 -16.91
N GLY A 280 4.65 8.79 -17.38
CA GLY A 280 4.17 9.06 -18.74
C GLY A 280 5.17 8.58 -19.80
N GLU A 281 6.46 8.86 -19.59
CA GLU A 281 7.54 8.37 -20.45
C GLU A 281 7.58 6.83 -20.51
N ILE A 282 7.44 6.15 -19.36
CA ILE A 282 7.36 4.69 -19.29
C ILE A 282 6.12 4.19 -20.05
N ALA A 283 4.96 4.79 -19.83
CA ALA A 283 3.72 4.39 -20.50
C ALA A 283 3.84 4.47 -22.02
N LEU A 284 4.44 5.55 -22.54
CA LEU A 284 4.74 5.71 -23.96
C LEU A 284 5.75 4.68 -24.48
N LYS A 285 6.84 4.46 -23.74
CA LYS A 285 7.89 3.48 -24.11
C LYS A 285 7.33 2.08 -24.32
N TYR A 286 6.41 1.64 -23.47
CA TYR A 286 5.81 0.30 -23.56
C TYR A 286 4.45 0.29 -24.30
N ASN A 287 4.02 1.44 -24.83
CA ASN A 287 2.73 1.63 -25.47
C ASN A 287 1.56 1.12 -24.61
N ILE A 288 1.52 1.45 -23.31
CA ILE A 288 0.48 1.05 -22.35
C ILE A 288 -0.23 2.29 -21.80
N GLY A 289 -1.39 2.09 -21.17
CA GLY A 289 -2.10 3.20 -20.53
C GLY A 289 -1.41 3.69 -19.25
N LEU A 290 -1.59 4.97 -18.93
CA LEU A 290 -1.32 5.53 -17.61
C LEU A 290 -2.61 6.10 -17.02
N HIS A 291 -3.01 5.55 -15.88
CA HIS A 291 -4.07 6.11 -15.05
C HIS A 291 -3.48 6.97 -13.93
N VAL A 292 -3.97 8.18 -13.77
CA VAL A 292 -3.61 9.05 -12.63
C VAL A 292 -4.80 9.12 -11.66
N ASP A 293 -4.62 8.53 -10.48
CA ASP A 293 -5.59 8.59 -9.40
C ASP A 293 -5.48 9.92 -8.66
N CYS A 294 -6.30 10.89 -9.08
CA CYS A 294 -6.50 12.17 -8.40
C CYS A 294 -7.78 12.14 -7.55
N CYS A 295 -8.31 10.96 -7.18
CA CYS A 295 -9.57 10.89 -6.44
C CYS A 295 -9.48 11.69 -5.14
N LEU A 296 -8.37 11.56 -4.40
CA LEU A 296 -8.16 12.32 -3.16
C LEU A 296 -7.82 13.79 -3.43
N GLY A 297 -6.76 14.08 -4.18
CA GLY A 297 -6.31 15.45 -4.45
C GLY A 297 -7.20 16.26 -5.42
N GLY A 298 -8.32 15.69 -5.87
CA GLY A 298 -8.99 16.04 -7.13
C GLY A 298 -9.27 17.52 -7.38
N PHE A 299 -9.82 18.21 -6.38
CA PHE A 299 -10.15 19.64 -6.45
C PHE A 299 -9.15 20.51 -5.68
N LEU A 300 -7.95 20.00 -5.42
CA LEU A 300 -6.82 20.74 -4.87
C LEU A 300 -5.72 20.85 -5.93
N VAL A 301 -5.30 19.71 -6.50
CA VAL A 301 -4.16 19.63 -7.43
C VAL A 301 -4.26 20.55 -8.65
N PRO A 302 -5.44 20.83 -9.25
CA PRO A 302 -5.55 21.80 -10.34
C PRO A 302 -5.26 23.24 -9.91
N PHE A 303 -5.50 23.57 -8.64
CA PHE A 303 -5.42 24.93 -8.10
C PHE A 303 -4.12 25.20 -7.32
N MET A 304 -3.34 24.16 -7.04
CA MET A 304 -2.06 24.20 -6.30
C MET A 304 -1.12 25.32 -6.76
N LYS A 305 -0.91 25.48 -8.07
CA LYS A 305 -0.06 26.55 -8.61
C LYS A 305 -0.56 27.95 -8.25
N GLN A 306 -1.86 28.20 -8.41
CA GLN A 306 -2.47 29.50 -8.11
C GLN A 306 -2.58 29.75 -6.59
N ALA A 307 -2.68 28.69 -5.79
CA ALA A 307 -2.69 28.74 -4.34
C ALA A 307 -1.31 29.01 -3.72
N GLY A 308 -0.22 28.99 -4.52
CA GLY A 308 1.15 29.23 -4.07
C GLY A 308 1.96 27.96 -3.73
N TYR A 309 1.46 26.78 -4.13
CA TYR A 309 2.06 25.47 -3.82
C TYR A 309 2.24 24.65 -5.11
N PRO A 310 3.08 25.07 -6.07
CA PRO A 310 3.19 24.38 -7.36
C PRO A 310 3.59 22.90 -7.22
N LEU A 311 3.02 22.04 -8.07
CA LEU A 311 3.40 20.64 -8.25
C LEU A 311 3.98 20.41 -9.64
N PRO A 312 4.80 19.36 -9.84
CA PRO A 312 5.12 18.86 -11.17
C PRO A 312 3.84 18.53 -11.97
N PRO A 313 3.85 18.64 -13.31
CA PRO A 313 2.77 18.16 -14.16
C PRO A 313 2.28 16.75 -13.81
N PHE A 314 0.96 16.57 -13.77
CA PHE A 314 0.33 15.30 -13.37
C PHE A 314 -0.92 14.95 -14.19
N ASP A 315 -1.37 15.84 -15.06
CA ASP A 315 -2.63 15.72 -15.79
C ASP A 315 -2.41 15.44 -17.29
N PHE A 316 -3.39 15.74 -18.14
CA PHE A 316 -3.28 15.48 -19.59
C PHE A 316 -2.19 16.30 -20.30
N ARG A 317 -1.55 17.26 -19.63
CA ARG A 317 -0.32 17.91 -20.14
C ARG A 317 0.87 16.96 -20.16
N VAL A 318 0.86 15.89 -19.38
CA VAL A 318 1.90 14.87 -19.36
C VAL A 318 1.67 13.89 -20.51
N PRO A 319 2.59 13.82 -21.50
CA PRO A 319 2.50 12.81 -22.55
C PRO A 319 2.47 11.39 -21.95
N GLY A 320 1.51 10.59 -22.37
CA GLY A 320 1.29 9.23 -21.86
C GLY A 320 0.16 9.10 -20.85
N VAL A 321 -0.29 10.19 -20.19
CA VAL A 321 -1.50 10.15 -19.34
C VAL A 321 -2.73 9.95 -20.20
N THR A 322 -3.40 8.81 -20.02
CA THR A 322 -4.55 8.41 -20.84
C THR A 322 -5.87 8.41 -20.07
N THR A 323 -5.85 8.25 -18.74
CA THR A 323 -7.05 8.44 -17.91
C THR A 323 -6.73 9.07 -16.57
N ILE A 324 -7.70 9.79 -16.00
CA ILE A 324 -7.59 10.44 -14.68
C ILE A 324 -8.91 10.26 -13.94
N SER A 325 -8.89 10.02 -12.63
CA SER A 325 -10.08 10.03 -11.78
C SER A 325 -10.06 11.18 -10.78
N CYS A 326 -11.19 11.83 -10.54
CA CYS A 326 -11.31 13.00 -9.65
C CYS A 326 -12.64 12.96 -8.87
N ASP A 327 -12.63 13.24 -7.56
CA ASP A 327 -13.84 13.22 -6.73
C ASP A 327 -14.33 14.62 -6.33
N PRO A 328 -15.38 15.18 -6.97
CA PRO A 328 -16.05 16.37 -6.48
C PRO A 328 -16.61 16.18 -5.06
N HIS A 329 -17.05 14.98 -4.67
CA HIS A 329 -17.60 14.74 -3.32
C HIS A 329 -16.56 14.81 -2.17
N LYS A 330 -15.30 15.06 -2.53
CA LYS A 330 -14.21 15.35 -1.61
C LYS A 330 -13.97 16.85 -1.58
N TYR A 331 -12.87 17.34 -2.14
CA TYR A 331 -12.50 18.75 -2.12
C TYR A 331 -13.25 19.60 -3.15
N GLY A 332 -14.09 19.01 -4.00
CA GLY A 332 -15.05 19.77 -4.80
C GLY A 332 -16.26 20.24 -3.97
N PHE A 333 -16.34 19.77 -2.72
CA PHE A 333 -17.41 20.09 -1.75
C PHE A 333 -18.82 19.72 -2.23
N ALA A 334 -18.93 18.84 -3.22
CA ALA A 334 -20.18 18.25 -3.67
C ALA A 334 -20.71 17.22 -2.64
N PRO A 335 -22.01 16.87 -2.68
CA PRO A 335 -22.52 15.81 -1.81
C PRO A 335 -21.88 14.46 -2.13
N LYS A 336 -21.93 13.52 -1.17
CA LYS A 336 -21.53 12.13 -1.42
C LYS A 336 -22.32 11.54 -2.58
N GLY A 337 -21.66 10.68 -3.36
CA GLY A 337 -22.24 10.09 -4.56
C GLY A 337 -21.79 10.73 -5.89
N SER A 338 -20.71 11.53 -5.91
CA SER A 338 -20.19 12.12 -7.15
C SER A 338 -18.68 11.99 -7.34
N SER A 339 -18.29 11.59 -8.55
CA SER A 339 -16.91 11.48 -9.06
C SER A 339 -16.93 11.63 -10.58
N VAL A 340 -15.76 11.82 -11.17
CA VAL A 340 -15.57 11.90 -12.63
C VAL A 340 -14.39 11.02 -13.01
N VAL A 341 -14.58 10.17 -14.01
CA VAL A 341 -13.49 9.54 -14.75
C VAL A 341 -13.29 10.27 -16.07
N MET A 342 -12.04 10.57 -16.39
CA MET A 342 -11.62 11.26 -17.61
C MET A 342 -10.75 10.35 -18.46
N PHE A 343 -10.81 10.56 -19.76
CA PHE A 343 -10.08 9.85 -20.80
C PHE A 343 -9.47 10.87 -21.74
N SER A 344 -8.24 10.64 -22.19
CA SER A 344 -7.55 11.52 -23.13
C SER A 344 -8.22 11.55 -24.51
N ASN A 345 -8.99 10.52 -24.87
CA ASN A 345 -9.76 10.48 -26.11
C ASN A 345 -11.03 9.63 -25.98
N ARG A 346 -11.92 9.78 -26.98
CA ARG A 346 -13.22 9.09 -27.04
C ARG A 346 -13.08 7.58 -27.31
N GLU A 347 -12.08 7.17 -28.08
CA GLU A 347 -11.85 5.77 -28.44
C GLU A 347 -11.62 4.92 -27.19
N LEU A 348 -10.70 5.34 -26.31
CA LEU A 348 -10.44 4.64 -25.05
C LEU A 348 -11.69 4.66 -24.14
N ARG A 349 -12.43 5.77 -24.11
CA ARG A 349 -13.68 5.85 -23.34
C ARG A 349 -14.75 4.87 -23.84
N HIS A 350 -14.82 4.56 -25.14
CA HIS A 350 -15.84 3.63 -25.64
C HIS A 350 -15.70 2.21 -25.06
N TYR A 351 -14.48 1.77 -24.72
CA TYR A 351 -14.24 0.51 -24.01
C TYR A 351 -14.81 0.47 -22.58
N MET A 352 -15.17 1.62 -22.02
CA MET A 352 -15.85 1.71 -20.73
C MET A 352 -17.32 1.31 -20.83
N TYR A 353 -17.99 1.60 -21.95
CA TYR A 353 -19.44 1.48 -22.09
C TYR A 353 -19.93 0.02 -22.04
N CYS A 354 -21.21 -0.12 -21.68
CA CYS A 354 -21.98 -1.33 -21.87
C CYS A 354 -23.12 -1.03 -22.83
N TYR A 355 -23.28 -1.82 -23.89
CA TYR A 355 -24.42 -1.71 -24.79
C TYR A 355 -24.90 -3.10 -25.19
N LEU A 356 -26.21 -3.30 -25.19
CA LEU A 356 -26.90 -4.53 -25.54
C LEU A 356 -27.88 -4.21 -26.67
N THR A 357 -27.79 -4.97 -27.76
CA THR A 357 -28.60 -4.75 -28.97
C THR A 357 -29.69 -5.80 -29.15
N ASP A 358 -29.59 -6.92 -28.45
CA ASP A 358 -30.44 -8.11 -28.54
C ASP A 358 -31.32 -8.32 -27.29
N TRP A 359 -31.27 -7.40 -26.32
CA TRP A 359 -32.12 -7.48 -25.13
C TRP A 359 -33.59 -7.23 -25.50
N SER A 360 -34.49 -8.10 -25.03
CA SER A 360 -35.93 -8.04 -25.35
C SER A 360 -36.64 -6.77 -24.81
N GLY A 361 -36.03 -6.06 -23.86
CA GLY A 361 -36.50 -4.76 -23.37
C GLY A 361 -36.15 -3.58 -24.28
N GLY A 362 -35.47 -3.82 -25.40
CA GLY A 362 -34.99 -2.80 -26.35
C GLY A 362 -33.48 -2.57 -26.28
N ILE A 363 -32.98 -1.69 -27.14
CA ILE A 363 -31.56 -1.30 -27.12
C ILE A 363 -31.25 -0.65 -25.77
N TYR A 364 -30.24 -1.17 -25.09
CA TYR A 364 -29.83 -0.69 -23.77
C TYR A 364 -28.37 -0.25 -23.81
N ALA A 365 -28.08 0.96 -23.31
CA ALA A 365 -26.72 1.47 -23.24
C ALA A 365 -26.50 2.24 -21.95
N THR A 366 -25.40 1.96 -21.24
CA THR A 366 -24.98 2.71 -20.06
C THR A 366 -23.54 3.19 -20.19
N PRO A 367 -23.26 4.45 -19.82
CA PRO A 367 -21.90 4.98 -19.86
C PRO A 367 -21.06 4.47 -18.68
N THR A 368 -21.69 4.05 -17.58
CA THR A 368 -21.01 3.57 -16.36
C THR A 368 -21.64 2.27 -15.83
N MET A 369 -21.31 1.88 -14.59
CA MET A 369 -21.73 0.62 -13.98
C MET A 369 -23.26 0.53 -13.78
N THR A 370 -23.94 1.67 -13.66
CA THR A 370 -25.33 1.75 -13.23
C THR A 370 -26.26 2.12 -14.38
N GLY A 371 -27.49 1.58 -14.33
CA GLY A 371 -28.60 2.01 -15.16
C GLY A 371 -29.26 3.25 -14.57
N SER A 372 -30.30 3.05 -13.74
CA SER A 372 -30.92 4.14 -12.99
C SER A 372 -29.93 4.77 -12.01
N ARG A 373 -29.86 6.10 -12.00
CA ARG A 373 -28.97 6.89 -11.15
C ARG A 373 -29.73 8.03 -10.48
N PRO A 374 -29.33 8.48 -9.27
CA PRO A 374 -29.95 9.63 -8.64
C PRO A 374 -29.50 10.93 -9.32
N GLY A 375 -30.45 11.78 -9.71
CA GLY A 375 -30.17 13.10 -10.29
C GLY A 375 -29.71 14.14 -9.27
N GLY A 376 -30.17 14.03 -8.02
CA GLY A 376 -29.79 14.91 -6.91
C GLY A 376 -28.28 15.17 -6.80
N PRO A 377 -27.42 14.13 -6.71
CA PRO A 377 -25.97 14.30 -6.66
C PRO A 377 -25.36 15.00 -7.88
N VAL A 378 -25.90 14.79 -9.08
CA VAL A 378 -25.40 15.42 -10.31
C VAL A 378 -25.65 16.93 -10.24
N ALA A 379 -26.90 17.34 -10.03
CA ALA A 379 -27.29 18.74 -9.96
C ALA A 379 -26.59 19.48 -8.79
N ALA A 380 -26.49 18.83 -7.64
CA ALA A 380 -25.80 19.39 -6.49
C ALA A 380 -24.28 19.50 -6.68
N THR A 381 -23.66 18.59 -7.44
CA THR A 381 -22.24 18.70 -7.82
C THR A 381 -22.03 19.90 -8.73
N TRP A 382 -22.87 20.04 -9.75
CA TRP A 382 -22.86 21.20 -10.64
C TRP A 382 -22.99 22.50 -9.84
N ALA A 383 -23.97 22.58 -8.93
CA ALA A 383 -24.20 23.76 -8.11
C ALA A 383 -23.02 24.07 -7.18
N ALA A 384 -22.37 23.05 -6.59
CA ALA A 384 -21.17 23.26 -5.77
C ALA A 384 -20.04 23.87 -6.62
N MET A 385 -19.77 23.32 -7.81
CA MET A 385 -18.72 23.83 -8.71
C MET A 385 -18.97 25.28 -9.14
N CYS A 386 -20.21 25.60 -9.54
CA CYS A 386 -20.59 26.95 -9.93
C CYS A 386 -20.55 27.94 -8.75
N ARG A 387 -20.92 27.51 -7.55
CA ARG A 387 -20.91 28.35 -6.34
C ARG A 387 -19.49 28.75 -5.93
N PHE A 388 -18.54 27.82 -5.98
CA PHE A 388 -17.16 28.09 -5.57
C PHE A 388 -16.39 28.85 -6.65
N GLY A 389 -16.55 28.44 -7.92
CA GLY A 389 -15.73 28.95 -9.01
C GLY A 389 -14.23 28.71 -8.77
N VAL A 390 -13.40 29.25 -9.66
CA VAL A 390 -11.94 29.08 -9.56
C VAL A 390 -11.39 29.76 -8.29
N GLU A 391 -11.83 30.98 -7.99
CA GLU A 391 -11.34 31.76 -6.85
C GLU A 391 -11.60 31.05 -5.52
N GLY A 392 -12.81 30.53 -5.31
CA GLY A 392 -13.15 29.78 -4.11
C GLY A 392 -12.34 28.49 -3.96
N TYR A 393 -12.10 27.76 -5.06
CA TYR A 393 -11.25 26.57 -5.00
C TYR A 393 -9.76 26.90 -4.76
N VAL A 394 -9.25 28.01 -5.30
CA VAL A 394 -7.89 28.49 -5.02
C VAL A 394 -7.73 28.85 -3.55
N GLU A 395 -8.69 29.58 -2.98
CA GLU A 395 -8.63 29.99 -1.57
C GLU A 395 -8.74 28.79 -0.63
N THR A 396 -9.69 27.89 -0.86
CA THR A 396 -9.82 26.68 -0.04
C THR A 396 -8.61 25.76 -0.17
N THR A 397 -8.00 25.68 -1.36
CA THR A 397 -6.71 24.99 -1.57
C THR A 397 -5.61 25.64 -0.74
N ARG A 398 -5.50 26.97 -0.73
CA ARG A 398 -4.50 27.70 0.05
C ARG A 398 -4.62 27.39 1.54
N GLN A 399 -5.83 27.38 2.07
CA GLN A 399 -6.11 27.06 3.47
C GLN A 399 -5.74 25.62 3.81
N ILE A 400 -6.21 24.65 3.02
CA ILE A 400 -6.00 23.21 3.30
C ILE A 400 -4.53 22.83 3.16
N VAL A 401 -3.88 23.24 2.07
CA VAL A 401 -2.50 22.87 1.78
C VAL A 401 -1.55 23.64 2.69
N GLY A 402 -1.84 24.91 2.99
CA GLY A 402 -1.11 25.69 3.98
C GLY A 402 -1.13 25.04 5.37
N ALA A 403 -2.31 24.62 5.84
CA ALA A 403 -2.44 23.88 7.08
C ALA A 403 -1.71 22.52 7.03
N THR A 404 -1.79 21.80 5.91
CA THR A 404 -1.06 20.53 5.71
C THR A 404 0.46 20.74 5.87
N ARG A 405 1.02 21.80 5.26
CA ARG A 405 2.44 22.14 5.39
C ARG A 405 2.80 22.59 6.80
N GLN A 406 1.97 23.42 7.42
CA GLN A 406 2.15 23.84 8.81
C GLN A 406 2.23 22.62 9.75
N ILE A 407 1.31 21.67 9.60
CA ILE A 407 1.29 20.45 10.41
C ILE A 407 2.53 19.60 10.15
N ALA A 408 2.91 19.38 8.88
CA ALA A 408 4.10 18.61 8.54
C ALA A 408 5.38 19.24 9.13
N GLU A 409 5.55 20.56 9.06
CA GLU A 409 6.69 21.26 9.67
C GLU A 409 6.63 21.25 11.20
N GLY A 410 5.43 21.29 11.79
CA GLY A 410 5.25 21.13 13.23
C GLY A 410 5.67 19.76 13.73
N ILE A 411 5.28 18.69 13.02
CA ILE A 411 5.65 17.30 13.38
C ILE A 411 7.16 17.10 13.39
N LYS A 412 7.89 17.69 12.45
CA LYS A 412 9.37 17.61 12.41
C LYS A 412 10.05 18.16 13.67
N LYS A 413 9.37 19.04 14.41
CA LYS A 413 9.87 19.66 15.66
C LYS A 413 9.54 18.83 16.90
N ILE A 414 8.59 17.88 16.82
CA ILE A 414 8.18 17.04 17.95
C ILE A 414 9.13 15.85 18.08
N ARG A 415 9.90 15.81 19.17
CA ARG A 415 10.86 14.72 19.42
C ARG A 415 10.14 13.37 19.53
N GLY A 416 10.66 12.36 18.84
CA GLY A 416 10.21 10.96 18.94
C GLY A 416 9.22 10.53 17.86
N ILE A 417 8.79 11.44 16.99
CA ILE A 417 8.00 11.13 15.78
C ILE A 417 8.67 11.76 14.55
N HIS A 418 8.29 11.28 13.36
CA HIS A 418 8.71 11.83 12.07
C HIS A 418 7.56 11.76 11.05
N VAL A 419 7.61 12.64 10.05
CA VAL A 419 6.68 12.60 8.91
C VAL A 419 7.03 11.40 8.03
N VAL A 420 6.00 10.69 7.56
CA VAL A 420 6.11 9.61 6.57
C VAL A 420 5.61 10.13 5.23
N GLY A 421 6.45 10.04 4.19
CA GLY A 421 6.16 10.63 2.88
C GLY A 421 6.41 12.13 2.83
N ARG A 422 5.84 12.81 1.81
CA ARG A 422 6.12 14.23 1.54
C ARG A 422 4.98 15.21 1.88
N ALA A 423 3.82 14.68 2.27
CA ALA A 423 2.65 15.49 2.65
C ALA A 423 2.33 16.62 1.66
N GLU A 424 2.37 16.32 0.35
CA GLU A 424 2.44 17.30 -0.74
C GLU A 424 1.11 17.99 -1.04
N VAL A 425 -0.02 17.40 -0.65
CA VAL A 425 -1.34 17.97 -0.96
C VAL A 425 -2.13 18.18 0.33
N CYS A 426 -2.84 17.16 0.80
CA CYS A 426 -3.83 17.30 1.86
C CYS A 426 -3.72 16.23 2.95
N VAL A 427 -2.68 15.39 2.94
CA VAL A 427 -2.50 14.34 3.93
C VAL A 427 -1.15 14.53 4.60
N VAL A 428 -1.14 14.52 5.93
CA VAL A 428 0.08 14.41 6.71
C VAL A 428 0.06 13.08 7.45
N ALA A 429 1.03 12.21 7.16
CA ALA A 429 1.24 10.98 7.89
C ALA A 429 2.47 11.08 8.79
N PHE A 430 2.43 10.45 9.95
CA PHE A 430 3.57 10.37 10.87
C PHE A 430 3.68 9.00 11.51
N ASN A 431 4.90 8.68 11.93
CA ASN A 431 5.23 7.48 12.68
C ASN A 431 6.14 7.83 13.87
N ALA A 432 6.19 6.95 14.87
CA ALA A 432 7.16 7.03 15.94
C ALA A 432 8.55 6.61 15.43
N ASN A 433 9.59 7.23 15.98
CA ASN A 433 10.97 6.83 15.72
C ASN A 433 11.23 5.44 16.33
N SER A 434 12.15 4.68 15.75
CA SER A 434 12.46 3.32 16.22
C SER A 434 12.95 3.25 17.67
N ASP A 435 13.54 4.33 18.16
CA ASP A 435 14.08 4.50 19.51
C ASP A 435 13.10 5.22 20.47
N ALA A 436 11.90 5.57 20.01
CA ALA A 436 10.97 6.42 20.75
C ALA A 436 10.37 5.77 22.01
N GLY A 437 10.39 4.43 22.09
CA GLY A 437 9.80 3.67 23.20
C GLY A 437 8.27 3.57 23.17
N PHE A 438 7.61 4.10 22.13
CA PHE A 438 6.17 4.04 21.93
C PHE A 438 5.81 3.83 20.45
N SER A 439 4.54 3.48 20.18
CA SER A 439 4.01 3.33 18.82
C SER A 439 3.19 4.56 18.40
N CYS A 440 3.19 4.92 17.12
CA CYS A 440 2.30 5.96 16.57
C CYS A 440 0.82 5.65 16.81
N TYR A 441 0.46 4.37 16.93
CA TYR A 441 -0.92 3.96 17.25
C TYR A 441 -1.31 4.33 18.68
N ALA A 442 -0.38 4.25 19.63
CA ALA A 442 -0.62 4.69 21.01
C ALA A 442 -0.82 6.22 21.06
N VAL A 443 -0.06 6.97 20.26
CA VAL A 443 -0.24 8.41 20.11
C VAL A 443 -1.64 8.72 19.53
N ALA A 444 -2.06 8.04 18.46
CA ALA A 444 -3.39 8.24 17.89
C ALA A 444 -4.53 7.86 18.84
N ASP A 445 -4.39 6.77 19.60
CA ASP A 445 -5.35 6.37 20.64
C ASP A 445 -5.44 7.44 21.74
N CYS A 446 -4.30 8.01 22.16
CA CYS A 446 -4.26 9.13 23.11
C CYS A 446 -4.95 10.38 22.54
N MET A 447 -4.65 10.74 21.29
CA MET A 447 -5.26 11.87 20.60
C MET A 447 -6.79 11.72 20.51
N LYS A 448 -7.28 10.51 20.26
CA LYS A 448 -8.71 10.21 20.24
C LYS A 448 -9.33 10.33 21.63
N GLN A 449 -8.77 9.66 22.62
CA GLN A 449 -9.39 9.53 23.95
C GLN A 449 -9.34 10.83 24.76
N LYS A 450 -8.24 11.59 24.67
CA LYS A 450 -8.07 12.82 25.45
C LYS A 450 -8.59 14.07 24.73
N TYR A 451 -8.42 14.11 23.41
CA TYR A 451 -8.61 15.35 22.64
C TYR A 451 -9.67 15.23 21.54
N GLY A 452 -10.23 14.04 21.32
CA GLY A 452 -11.30 13.80 20.34
C GLY A 452 -10.84 13.75 18.88
N TRP A 453 -9.53 13.59 18.63
CA TRP A 453 -9.02 13.47 17.26
C TRP A 453 -9.16 12.05 16.72
N GLU A 454 -9.85 11.90 15.59
CA GLU A 454 -9.99 10.63 14.89
C GLU A 454 -9.08 10.59 13.66
N LEU A 455 -7.93 9.93 13.83
CA LEU A 455 -6.91 9.76 12.79
C LEU A 455 -7.06 8.41 12.07
N ALA A 456 -6.52 8.33 10.86
CA ALA A 456 -6.56 7.08 10.11
C ALA A 456 -5.33 6.25 10.44
N THR A 457 -5.54 4.97 10.71
CA THR A 457 -4.48 4.01 10.96
C THR A 457 -4.02 3.38 9.65
N CYS A 458 -2.73 3.50 9.35
CA CYS A 458 -2.09 2.96 8.15
C CYS A 458 -1.04 1.91 8.53
N GLN A 459 -0.65 1.07 7.57
CA GLN A 459 0.31 -0.01 7.78
C GLN A 459 1.18 -0.25 6.54
N ASN A 460 2.36 -0.85 6.75
CA ASN A 460 3.38 -1.10 5.74
C ASN A 460 3.91 0.17 5.02
N PRO A 461 4.59 1.09 5.73
CA PRO A 461 5.01 1.01 7.13
C PRO A 461 3.90 1.41 8.13
N ALA A 462 4.10 1.13 9.42
CA ALA A 462 3.21 1.63 10.45
C ALA A 462 3.20 3.16 10.43
N CYS A 463 2.02 3.77 10.34
CA CYS A 463 1.87 5.21 10.51
C CYS A 463 0.41 5.54 10.81
N VAL A 464 0.17 6.78 11.20
CA VAL A 464 -1.16 7.35 11.33
C VAL A 464 -1.20 8.63 10.51
N HIS A 465 -2.35 8.99 9.96
CA HIS A 465 -2.46 10.21 9.17
C HIS A 465 -3.67 11.06 9.53
N LEU A 466 -3.54 12.33 9.17
CA LEU A 466 -4.62 13.29 9.05
C LEU A 466 -4.76 13.72 7.59
N ALA A 467 -5.89 13.41 6.96
CA ALA A 467 -6.33 14.02 5.73
C ALA A 467 -7.02 15.36 6.07
N VAL A 468 -6.30 16.45 5.87
CA VAL A 468 -6.72 17.82 6.15
C VAL A 468 -7.85 18.22 5.21
N THR A 469 -8.86 18.84 5.79
CA THR A 469 -10.10 19.35 5.17
C THR A 469 -10.33 20.78 5.66
N LEU A 470 -11.34 21.50 5.14
CA LEU A 470 -11.61 22.86 5.64
C LEU A 470 -11.84 22.93 7.15
N PRO A 471 -12.58 21.99 7.79
CA PRO A 471 -12.73 21.98 9.24
C PRO A 471 -11.42 21.78 10.00
N SER A 472 -10.59 20.82 9.58
CA SER A 472 -9.33 20.52 10.29
C SER A 472 -8.23 21.53 10.00
N ALA A 473 -8.25 22.20 8.83
CA ALA A 473 -7.32 23.28 8.50
C ALA A 473 -7.40 24.44 9.50
N LYS A 474 -8.63 24.79 9.94
CA LYS A 474 -8.85 25.82 10.98
C LYS A 474 -8.24 25.47 12.34
N ASN A 475 -8.00 24.18 12.58
CA ASN A 475 -7.52 23.64 13.85
C ASN A 475 -6.04 23.20 13.81
N ALA A 476 -5.27 23.57 12.79
CA ALA A 476 -3.90 23.09 12.60
C ALA A 476 -2.98 23.35 13.82
N GLY A 477 -3.09 24.52 14.46
CA GLY A 477 -2.34 24.84 15.68
C GLY A 477 -2.75 23.96 16.87
N GLN A 478 -4.05 23.79 17.09
CA GLN A 478 -4.57 22.93 18.16
C GLN A 478 -4.16 21.47 17.94
N PHE A 479 -4.20 20.99 16.70
CA PHE A 479 -3.75 19.65 16.34
C PHE A 479 -2.31 19.39 16.78
N LEU A 480 -1.40 20.33 16.51
CA LEU A 480 0.00 20.21 16.89
C LEU A 480 0.20 20.20 18.41
N ALA A 481 -0.50 21.08 19.13
CA ALA A 481 -0.45 21.12 20.60
C ALA A 481 -0.96 19.81 21.22
N ASP A 482 -2.10 19.30 20.74
CA ASP A 482 -2.66 18.03 21.20
C ASP A 482 -1.75 16.85 20.84
N LEU A 483 -1.15 16.86 19.65
CA LEU A 483 -0.22 15.83 19.20
C LEU A 483 1.04 15.79 20.08
N GLU A 484 1.65 16.93 20.38
CA GLU A 484 2.83 17.01 21.24
C GLU A 484 2.53 16.49 22.64
N ALA A 485 1.40 16.88 23.23
CA ALA A 485 0.95 16.38 24.52
C ALA A 485 0.65 14.87 24.50
N SER A 486 0.09 14.37 23.40
CA SER A 486 -0.14 12.93 23.22
C SER A 486 1.15 12.13 23.07
N VAL A 487 2.17 12.67 22.38
CA VAL A 487 3.51 12.07 22.29
C VAL A 487 4.16 11.99 23.67
N GLN A 488 4.07 13.07 24.46
CA GLN A 488 4.62 13.07 25.81
C GLN A 488 3.91 12.04 26.71
N THR A 489 2.58 11.98 26.65
CA THR A 489 1.81 10.97 27.40
C THR A 489 2.19 9.55 26.99
N ALA A 490 2.34 9.29 25.68
CA ALA A 490 2.70 7.96 25.17
C ALA A 490 4.13 7.55 25.54
N ARG A 491 5.03 8.52 25.74
CA ARG A 491 6.39 8.28 26.23
C ARG A 491 6.42 7.92 27.71
N GLU A 492 5.60 8.56 28.53
CA GLU A 492 5.53 8.32 29.98
C GLU A 492 4.87 6.97 30.31
N ASP A 493 3.82 6.60 29.57
CA ASP A 493 3.14 5.31 29.76
C ASP A 493 2.73 4.68 28.41
N PRO A 494 3.66 3.97 27.74
CA PRO A 494 3.40 3.31 26.46
C PRO A 494 2.30 2.22 26.54
N SER A 495 1.99 1.73 27.75
CA SER A 495 1.05 0.63 27.98
C SER A 495 -0.41 1.07 28.11
N LYS A 496 -0.65 2.38 28.33
CA LYS A 496 -1.97 2.95 28.58
C LYS A 496 -2.89 2.96 27.35
N PHE A 497 -2.32 3.04 26.15
CA PHE A 497 -3.06 3.20 24.90
C PHE A 497 -2.80 2.02 23.95
N THR A 498 -3.57 0.94 24.14
CA THR A 498 -3.30 -0.36 23.50
C THR A 498 -4.43 -0.87 22.60
N SER A 499 -5.54 -0.15 22.40
CA SER A 499 -6.67 -0.68 21.64
C SER A 499 -6.34 -0.84 20.15
N THR A 500 -5.86 0.22 19.50
CA THR A 500 -5.42 0.18 18.10
C THR A 500 -4.03 -0.44 18.00
N ALA A 501 -3.13 -0.09 18.93
CA ALA A 501 -1.79 -0.67 18.98
C ALA A 501 -1.80 -2.19 19.17
N GLY A 502 -2.75 -2.73 19.93
CA GLY A 502 -2.98 -4.16 20.12
C GLY A 502 -3.57 -4.82 18.89
N MET A 503 -4.55 -4.21 18.20
CA MET A 503 -5.15 -4.78 16.99
C MET A 503 -4.16 -4.86 15.82
N TYR A 504 -3.41 -3.78 15.57
CA TYR A 504 -2.44 -3.71 14.47
C TYR A 504 -1.07 -4.29 14.86
N GLY A 505 -0.71 -4.26 16.15
CA GLY A 505 0.48 -4.93 16.70
C GLY A 505 0.32 -6.46 16.76
N CYS A 506 -0.88 -6.99 17.01
CA CYS A 506 -1.13 -8.43 17.06
C CYS A 506 -1.24 -9.07 15.66
N LYS A 507 -1.63 -8.30 14.62
CA LYS A 507 -1.48 -8.72 13.20
C LYS A 507 -0.02 -8.92 12.79
N ARG A 508 0.93 -8.28 13.47
CA ARG A 508 2.37 -8.48 13.29
C ARG A 508 2.86 -9.84 13.81
N GLY A 509 2.06 -10.54 14.62
CA GLY A 509 2.43 -11.80 15.25
C GLY A 509 2.23 -13.06 14.40
N ARG A 510 1.75 -12.99 13.15
CA ARG A 510 1.45 -14.23 12.40
C ARG A 510 1.64 -14.26 10.89
N ASP A 511 1.93 -13.15 10.20
CA ASP A 511 2.23 -13.18 8.76
C ASP A 511 3.30 -12.13 8.41
N ASN A 512 4.56 -12.40 8.77
CA ASN A 512 5.77 -12.02 8.02
C ASN A 512 7.04 -12.46 8.75
N LEU A 513 7.56 -13.62 8.37
CA LEU A 513 9.00 -13.81 8.23
C LEU A 513 9.47 -12.88 7.08
N ALA A 514 9.62 -11.59 7.38
CA ALA A 514 10.24 -10.58 6.52
C ALA A 514 10.46 -9.27 7.32
N HIS A 515 11.72 -9.06 7.74
CA HIS A 515 12.37 -7.75 7.90
C HIS A 515 11.80 -6.75 8.94
N GLY A 516 11.64 -7.17 10.19
CA GLY A 516 11.46 -6.25 11.32
C GLY A 516 12.54 -6.44 12.38
N TYR A 517 13.18 -5.35 12.81
CA TYR A 517 14.01 -5.33 14.02
C TYR A 517 13.08 -5.48 15.24
N GLY A 518 13.33 -6.45 16.11
CA GLY A 518 12.50 -6.72 17.29
C GLY A 518 13.28 -7.32 18.45
N THR A 519 12.78 -7.10 19.67
CA THR A 519 13.30 -7.73 20.89
C THR A 519 12.38 -8.89 21.29
N TYR A 520 12.94 -10.09 21.43
CA TYR A 520 12.27 -11.32 21.84
C TYR A 520 12.92 -11.82 23.14
N VAL A 521 12.11 -11.98 24.19
CA VAL A 521 12.52 -12.64 25.44
C VAL A 521 11.94 -14.04 25.43
N HIS A 522 12.79 -15.06 25.37
CA HIS A 522 12.37 -16.45 25.43
C HIS A 522 11.97 -16.83 26.87
N GLN A 523 11.10 -17.82 27.03
CA GLN A 523 10.65 -18.30 28.34
C GLN A 523 11.80 -18.74 29.28
N ASN A 524 12.97 -19.07 28.71
CA ASN A 524 14.17 -19.42 29.45
C ASN A 524 15.04 -18.21 29.86
N GLY A 525 14.57 -16.98 29.67
CA GLY A 525 15.28 -15.74 30.05
C GLY A 525 16.31 -15.24 29.02
N THR A 526 16.52 -15.95 27.91
CA THR A 526 17.42 -15.46 26.84
C THR A 526 16.78 -14.33 26.05
N VAL A 527 17.59 -13.33 25.67
CA VAL A 527 17.12 -12.14 24.94
C VAL A 527 17.75 -12.11 23.56
N TYR A 528 16.90 -12.00 22.53
CA TYR A 528 17.31 -11.70 21.16
C TYR A 528 16.82 -10.31 20.79
N GLN A 529 17.70 -9.46 20.26
CA GLN A 529 17.35 -8.13 19.77
C GLN A 529 17.98 -7.91 18.38
N GLY A 530 17.17 -7.87 17.34
CA GLY A 530 17.71 -7.77 15.99
C GLY A 530 16.67 -7.93 14.89
N SER A 531 17.14 -7.80 13.65
CA SER A 531 16.42 -8.17 12.43
C SER A 531 16.53 -9.68 12.15
N SER A 532 15.98 -10.16 11.02
CA SER A 532 16.12 -11.56 10.62
C SER A 532 17.54 -11.98 10.27
N ASP A 533 18.39 -11.02 9.86
CA ASP A 533 19.67 -11.30 9.23
C ASP A 533 20.85 -10.80 10.06
N GLU A 534 20.61 -9.88 11.02
CA GLU A 534 21.59 -9.34 11.97
C GLU A 534 20.93 -9.06 13.33
N GLY A 535 21.58 -9.47 14.41
CA GLY A 535 21.02 -9.34 15.76
C GLY A 535 22.00 -9.61 16.90
N ILE A 536 21.57 -9.21 18.09
CA ILE A 536 22.24 -9.38 19.37
C ILE A 536 21.53 -10.49 20.13
N TYR A 537 22.27 -11.50 20.55
CA TYR A 537 21.81 -12.54 21.47
C TYR A 537 22.53 -12.37 22.80
N ILE A 538 21.77 -12.36 23.90
CA ILE A 538 22.25 -12.37 25.28
C ILE A 538 21.75 -13.65 25.93
N GLY A 539 22.70 -14.54 26.25
CA GLY A 539 22.43 -15.76 27.01
C GLY A 539 22.23 -15.45 28.50
N VAL A 540 21.54 -16.35 29.21
CA VAL A 540 21.38 -16.28 30.68
C VAL A 540 22.69 -16.37 31.45
N ASP A 541 23.73 -16.89 30.80
CA ASP A 541 25.12 -17.00 31.27
C ASP A 541 25.98 -15.79 30.86
N GLU A 542 25.34 -14.64 30.59
CA GLU A 542 25.96 -13.37 30.19
C GLU A 542 26.79 -13.41 28.90
N ARG A 543 26.73 -14.51 28.13
CA ARG A 543 27.37 -14.57 26.81
C ARG A 543 26.61 -13.70 25.82
N GLU A 544 27.35 -12.96 25.02
CA GLU A 544 26.80 -12.03 24.05
C GLU A 544 27.30 -12.40 22.65
N TYR A 545 26.38 -12.62 21.71
CA TYR A 545 26.72 -12.66 20.28
C TYR A 545 26.10 -11.46 19.58
N ARG A 546 26.88 -10.76 18.77
CA ARG A 546 26.43 -9.71 17.86
C ARG A 546 26.89 -10.05 16.46
N GLY A 547 25.96 -10.31 15.55
CA GLY A 547 26.35 -10.63 14.18
C GLY A 547 25.20 -11.12 13.33
N ARG A 548 25.58 -11.69 12.19
CA ARG A 548 24.62 -12.20 11.23
C ARG A 548 24.00 -13.54 11.67
N TRP A 549 22.75 -13.74 11.26
CA TRP A 549 21.93 -14.90 11.56
C TRP A 549 21.33 -15.47 10.28
N LEU A 550 21.26 -16.80 10.19
CA LEU A 550 20.54 -17.51 9.12
C LEU A 550 19.84 -18.72 9.72
N ALA A 551 18.52 -18.80 9.55
CA ALA A 551 17.69 -19.90 10.04
C ALA A 551 17.94 -20.24 11.53
N SER A 552 18.01 -19.20 12.38
CA SER A 552 18.25 -19.31 13.82
C SER A 552 19.65 -19.83 14.23
N THR A 553 20.62 -19.79 13.32
CA THR A 553 22.03 -20.14 13.60
C THR A 553 22.95 -18.96 13.28
N MET A 554 24.03 -18.78 14.04
CA MET A 554 25.08 -17.80 13.74
C MET A 554 25.70 -18.12 12.38
N ASN A 555 25.69 -17.15 11.48
CA ASN A 555 26.12 -17.34 10.11
C ASN A 555 26.64 -16.03 9.51
N GLY A 556 27.75 -16.02 8.80
CA GLY A 556 28.41 -14.80 8.33
C GLY A 556 29.30 -14.15 9.40
N CYS A 557 29.54 -12.85 9.32
CA CYS A 557 30.42 -12.15 10.27
C CYS A 557 29.71 -11.87 11.60
N GLY A 558 30.40 -12.12 12.71
CA GLY A 558 29.90 -11.83 14.04
C GLY A 558 30.97 -11.72 15.10
N ARG A 559 30.58 -11.20 16.26
CA ARG A 559 31.40 -11.06 17.46
C ARG A 559 30.71 -11.78 18.62
N TYR A 560 31.42 -12.71 19.24
CA TYR A 560 30.98 -13.45 20.40
C TYR A 560 31.83 -13.08 21.61
N LYS A 561 31.21 -12.77 22.74
CA LYS A 561 31.85 -12.47 24.02
C LYS A 561 31.36 -13.47 25.05
N TRP A 562 32.28 -13.98 25.84
CA TRP A 562 32.00 -14.84 26.99
C TRP A 562 32.14 -14.02 28.28
N ALA A 563 31.42 -14.41 29.33
CA ALA A 563 31.47 -13.74 30.63
C ALA A 563 32.88 -13.73 31.26
N ASP A 564 33.70 -14.73 30.95
CA ASP A 564 35.09 -14.84 31.41
C ASP A 564 36.08 -13.93 30.67
N GLY A 565 35.61 -13.01 29.83
CA GLY A 565 36.44 -12.04 29.11
C GLY A 565 37.03 -12.55 27.78
N ARG A 566 36.80 -13.82 27.42
CA ARG A 566 37.15 -14.30 26.07
C ARG A 566 36.29 -13.60 25.02
N CYS A 567 36.82 -13.45 23.81
CA CYS A 567 36.07 -12.89 22.69
C CYS A 567 36.53 -13.46 21.35
N TYR A 568 35.60 -13.72 20.44
CA TYR A 568 35.86 -14.06 19.06
C TYR A 568 35.21 -13.04 18.16
N GLN A 569 35.91 -12.63 17.10
CA GLN A 569 35.38 -11.78 16.05
C GLN A 569 35.82 -12.34 14.70
N GLY A 570 34.85 -12.79 13.88
CA GLY A 570 35.17 -13.44 12.63
C GLY A 570 33.95 -14.05 11.96
N GLN A 571 34.21 -14.92 10.99
CA GLN A 571 33.16 -15.59 10.23
C GLN A 571 32.61 -16.83 10.98
N TYR A 572 31.33 -17.09 10.76
CA TYR A 572 30.55 -18.21 11.29
C TYR A 572 29.81 -18.94 10.18
N ALA A 573 29.67 -20.25 10.33
CA ALA A 573 28.74 -21.07 9.54
C ALA A 573 28.06 -22.09 10.46
N ARG A 574 26.72 -22.03 10.55
CA ARG A 574 25.89 -22.94 11.37
C ARG A 574 26.40 -23.07 12.80
N ASP A 575 26.50 -21.94 13.51
CA ASP A 575 26.96 -21.81 14.90
C ASP A 575 28.45 -22.11 15.17
N GLN A 576 29.23 -22.41 14.13
CA GLN A 576 30.66 -22.71 14.26
C GLN A 576 31.52 -21.61 13.66
N LYS A 577 32.68 -21.34 14.28
CA LYS A 577 33.71 -20.46 13.71
C LYS A 577 34.23 -21.10 12.43
N ASP A 578 34.05 -20.42 11.30
CA ASP A 578 34.37 -20.97 9.98
C ASP A 578 34.75 -19.81 9.05
N GLY A 579 35.97 -19.84 8.51
CA GLY A 579 36.59 -18.72 7.81
C GLY A 579 37.59 -17.93 8.68
N PHE A 580 37.92 -16.70 8.29
CA PHE A 580 38.91 -15.91 9.03
C PHE A 580 38.33 -15.32 10.32
N GLY A 581 39.10 -15.33 11.40
CA GLY A 581 38.67 -14.76 12.67
C GLY A 581 39.77 -14.55 13.71
N ILE A 582 39.47 -13.64 14.63
CA ILE A 582 40.34 -13.23 15.73
C ILE A 582 39.74 -13.75 17.04
N PHE A 583 40.49 -14.57 17.77
CA PHE A 583 40.13 -15.05 19.10
C PHE A 583 41.04 -14.41 20.15
N LYS A 584 40.46 -13.79 21.18
CA LYS A 584 41.15 -13.20 22.32
C LYS A 584 40.87 -14.02 23.57
N TRP A 585 41.91 -14.41 24.28
CA TRP A 585 41.82 -15.05 25.59
C TRP A 585 41.74 -14.00 26.70
N ALA A 586 41.23 -14.40 27.86
CA ALA A 586 41.08 -13.52 29.04
C ALA A 586 42.44 -13.02 29.57
N ASP A 587 43.50 -13.79 29.37
CA ASP A 587 44.88 -13.46 29.78
C ASP A 587 45.60 -12.48 28.82
N GLY A 588 44.91 -11.95 27.81
CA GLY A 588 45.44 -10.98 26.86
C GLY A 588 46.12 -11.61 25.64
N ARG A 589 46.28 -12.94 25.58
CA ARG A 589 46.72 -13.61 24.34
C ARG A 589 45.67 -13.43 23.24
N ARG A 590 46.10 -13.48 21.98
CA ARG A 590 45.16 -13.51 20.83
C ARG A 590 45.68 -14.33 19.66
N TYR A 591 44.76 -14.94 18.93
CA TYR A 591 45.01 -15.69 17.71
C TYR A 591 44.25 -15.02 16.56
N GLU A 592 44.94 -14.82 15.44
CA GLU A 592 44.39 -14.24 14.22
C GLU A 592 44.67 -15.19 13.07
N GLY A 593 43.65 -15.84 12.51
CA GLY A 593 43.86 -16.86 11.48
C GLY A 593 42.55 -17.49 11.01
N TYR A 594 42.67 -18.50 10.14
CA TYR A 594 41.52 -19.23 9.64
C TYR A 594 41.01 -20.24 10.67
N TRP A 595 39.72 -20.52 10.56
CA TRP A 595 38.95 -21.48 11.34
C TRP A 595 38.19 -22.38 10.38
N SER A 596 38.06 -23.66 10.73
CA SER A 596 37.16 -24.58 10.06
C SER A 596 36.48 -25.44 11.11
N LYS A 597 35.14 -25.55 11.03
CA LYS A 597 34.33 -26.34 11.98
C LYS A 597 34.67 -26.06 13.45
N GLY A 598 34.86 -24.77 13.78
CA GLY A 598 35.12 -24.32 15.15
C GLY A 598 36.57 -24.40 15.62
N ARG A 599 37.51 -24.91 14.81
CA ARG A 599 38.91 -25.14 15.20
C ARG A 599 39.89 -24.31 14.36
N GLN A 600 41.02 -23.89 14.94
CA GLN A 600 42.09 -23.20 14.22
C GLN A 600 42.58 -24.07 13.05
N HIS A 601 42.72 -23.46 11.88
CA HIS A 601 43.12 -24.13 10.66
C HIS A 601 43.93 -23.18 9.76
N GLY A 602 44.87 -23.72 8.98
CA GLY A 602 45.74 -22.93 8.10
C GLY A 602 46.79 -22.09 8.85
N VAL A 603 47.32 -21.07 8.17
CA VAL A 603 48.32 -20.17 8.76
C VAL A 603 47.63 -19.19 9.70
N GLY A 604 48.12 -19.11 10.94
CA GLY A 604 47.59 -18.20 11.95
C GLY A 604 48.68 -17.53 12.77
N ARG A 605 48.42 -16.29 13.17
CA ARG A 605 49.28 -15.46 14.01
C ARG A 605 48.86 -15.57 15.47
N LEU A 606 49.75 -16.03 16.34
CA LEU A 606 49.53 -16.10 17.78
C LEU A 606 50.32 -14.98 18.47
N CYS A 607 49.63 -14.07 19.14
CA CYS A 607 50.23 -12.99 19.91
C CYS A 607 50.09 -13.26 21.43
N ASN A 608 51.17 -13.00 22.17
CA ASN A 608 51.14 -13.03 23.64
C ASN A 608 50.54 -11.72 24.21
N SER A 609 50.39 -11.65 25.53
CA SER A 609 49.83 -10.50 26.24
C SER A 609 50.69 -9.22 26.15
N GLN A 610 51.97 -9.35 25.80
CA GLN A 610 52.91 -8.24 25.62
C GLN A 610 52.99 -7.75 24.16
N GLY A 611 52.22 -8.35 23.24
CA GLY A 611 52.16 -7.96 21.84
C GLY A 611 53.17 -8.65 20.91
N ASN A 612 54.08 -9.46 21.45
CA ASN A 612 54.96 -10.29 20.63
C ASN A 612 54.15 -11.38 19.94
N HIS A 613 54.44 -11.64 18.67
CA HIS A 613 53.68 -12.59 17.87
C HIS A 613 54.59 -13.56 17.13
N ARG A 614 54.03 -14.73 16.80
CA ARG A 614 54.65 -15.74 15.93
C ARG A 614 53.61 -16.35 15.01
N LEU A 615 54.01 -16.69 13.78
CA LEU A 615 53.17 -17.42 12.85
C LEU A 615 53.32 -18.93 13.06
N ALA A 616 52.23 -19.66 12.89
CA ALA A 616 52.25 -21.12 12.93
C ALA A 616 51.22 -21.70 11.96
N LEU A 617 51.47 -22.93 11.53
CA LEU A 617 50.52 -23.73 10.76
C LEU A 617 49.63 -24.55 11.72
N TRP A 618 48.32 -24.43 11.55
CA TRP A 618 47.32 -25.09 12.38
C TRP A 618 46.50 -26.08 11.56
N GLU A 619 46.21 -27.23 12.13
CA GLU A 619 45.31 -28.21 11.53
C GLU A 619 44.42 -28.82 12.61
N ASN A 620 43.10 -28.71 12.43
CA ASN A 620 42.09 -29.24 13.33
C ASN A 620 42.25 -28.82 14.80
N GLY A 621 42.74 -27.59 15.03
CA GLY A 621 42.94 -27.01 16.37
C GLY A 621 44.31 -27.29 16.99
N GLU A 622 45.15 -28.09 16.34
CA GLU A 622 46.51 -28.38 16.79
C GLU A 622 47.53 -27.58 15.99
N ARG A 623 48.52 -27.01 16.69
CA ARG A 623 49.68 -26.38 16.07
C ARG A 623 50.60 -27.48 15.53
N LYS A 624 50.85 -27.50 14.23
CA LYS A 624 51.75 -28.48 13.59
C LYS A 624 53.20 -28.01 13.64
N GLU A 625 53.46 -26.77 13.26
CA GLU A 625 54.81 -26.20 13.25
C GLU A 625 54.80 -24.68 13.46
N TRP A 626 55.91 -24.14 13.96
CA TRP A 626 56.17 -22.71 13.96
C TRP A 626 56.79 -22.32 12.61
N LEU A 627 56.36 -21.19 12.06
CA LEU A 627 56.96 -20.64 10.84
C LEU A 627 58.06 -19.65 11.27
N GLU A 628 59.27 -19.80 10.73
CA GLU A 628 60.43 -18.98 11.11
C GLU A 628 60.28 -17.51 10.65
N ASP A 629 60.77 -16.58 11.49
CA ASP A 629 60.83 -15.15 11.21
C ASP A 629 62.05 -14.83 10.33
N GLU A 630 61.92 -14.98 9.01
CA GLU A 630 62.80 -14.26 8.09
C GLU A 630 62.35 -12.80 8.06
N GLN A 631 63.22 -11.90 8.55
CA GLN A 631 62.99 -10.45 8.57
C GLN A 631 62.37 -9.98 7.24
N ASN A 632 61.12 -9.51 7.33
CA ASN A 632 60.24 -8.98 6.26
C ASN A 632 59.54 -9.99 5.32
N GLY A 633 59.76 -11.31 5.41
CA GLY A 633 59.11 -12.30 4.53
C GLY A 633 57.83 -12.95 5.08
N SER A 634 57.75 -13.15 6.39
CA SER A 634 56.69 -13.94 7.04
C SER A 634 55.32 -13.21 7.05
N ASP A 635 55.33 -11.89 7.29
CA ASP A 635 54.13 -11.04 7.26
C ASP A 635 53.55 -10.90 5.85
N ALA A 636 54.40 -10.94 4.80
CA ALA A 636 53.96 -10.91 3.40
C ALA A 636 53.16 -12.18 3.00
N LYS A 637 53.54 -13.36 3.51
CA LYS A 637 52.77 -14.61 3.31
C LYS A 637 51.42 -14.57 4.03
N PHE A 638 51.38 -14.03 5.26
CA PHE A 638 50.11 -13.85 5.98
C PHE A 638 49.18 -12.86 5.26
N GLN A 639 49.72 -11.73 4.79
CA GLN A 639 48.97 -10.73 4.00
C GLN A 639 48.52 -11.25 2.62
N ALA A 640 49.31 -12.10 1.95
CA ALA A 640 48.90 -12.76 0.72
C ALA A 640 47.75 -13.75 0.92
N THR A 641 47.68 -14.38 2.10
CA THR A 641 46.59 -15.30 2.47
C THR A 641 45.30 -14.54 2.75
N LEU A 642 45.37 -13.32 3.32
CA LEU A 642 44.21 -12.46 3.59
C LEU A 642 43.54 -11.85 2.34
N LYS A 643 44.20 -11.87 1.17
CA LYS A 643 43.71 -11.28 -0.10
C LYS A 643 42.96 -12.26 -1.00
N ARG A 644 42.74 -13.51 -0.58
CA ARG A 644 41.88 -14.51 -1.22
C ARG A 644 40.63 -14.73 -0.39
#